data_AF-A0A7C4P956-F1
#
_entry.id   AF-A0A7C4P956-F1
#
_cell.length_a   1.000
_cell.length_b   1.000
_cell.length_c   1.000
_cell.angle_alpha   90.00
_cell.angle_beta   90.00
_cell.angle_gamma   90.00
#
_symmetry.space_group_name_H-M   'P 1'
#
loop_
_entity.id
_entity.type
_entity.pdbx_description
1 polymer ?
#
loop_
_entity_poly.entity_id
_entity_poly.type
_entity_poly.pdbx_seq_one_letter_code
_entity_poly.pdbx_strand_id
1 'polypeptide(L)'
;MKNKTSTRLLASAFIAAIFILFGFEAFAQNFQNNGSGAYNATCAAVLKIKNASGAFTGTNQLGTTAANYIQGTVAYTSSTSGQIVQGLYYQNLLLENNTKTIQDGVHILGTVACTPTGYSTSFAGYYIVASTGDRTYNGTFYYDGTGAQTIFGESGSGGTNGYNNLNLDNGIKTVAAGTEVEVDEVLTTAADAPLSILGDLVLGSGPTSTLDGTVTINNSGASLTTGSGAVNFNDDVTVTLGDFVMPSGSGTVTIGAGSDFTLANDANAKLSLADGTNLIITGTFSNGYTTDYSNAVFACNSTVTYNGTQNPQLIEGTSSAGYGNLVLSSGAKKGKNHINICKNFSLTGGNLTMHDGSSDYLFTMLDADGTVTYGGGTGNEEVIGRFKRVVESGFGSGTYVLNNKFTTVNITSGTYPGYIQFLVRPSVNPAQYDANKDVNRKITWETDASANFVSTIKVGYLYSEGPSGGTWPSPYTQDKIRFYESNAGGLEKTGTGFTPVRVAASGSNLGSVELAGINWTATTTLPNNIDKIASTNDILLRTGPTTFYTVNSGRWTNPNTWDEGTWPSEDDDAEIRHLVYAGIAGPFAGTGASGNTTPESDVSRYGTTGAAANNVTIAAGYANASLIVGNEDNPDNYVFHFKTGTGNGLFKNLNTNAPTDAFPNNGVKANITATGANGLWITTIVTGSKITTMGVSGIENSGTINNESIIEIGQ
;
A
#
# COMPACT_ATOMS: atom_id res chain seq x y z
N MET A 1 46.03 49.63 -97.36
CA MET A 1 45.15 49.93 -96.21
C MET A 1 44.65 48.60 -95.65
N LYS A 2 44.80 48.41 -94.32
CA LYS A 2 44.05 47.61 -93.32
C LYS A 2 43.03 46.54 -93.80
N ASN A 3 42.67 45.45 -93.11
CA ASN A 3 43.10 44.60 -91.98
C ASN A 3 41.86 43.68 -91.68
N LYS A 4 42.02 42.52 -91.00
CA LYS A 4 41.00 41.69 -90.27
C LYS A 4 40.10 40.70 -91.08
N THR A 5 40.28 39.36 -90.94
CA THR A 5 39.67 38.40 -89.95
C THR A 5 38.13 38.29 -90.06
N SER A 6 37.45 37.14 -90.11
CA SER A 6 37.50 35.98 -89.20
C SER A 6 36.44 34.91 -89.59
N THR A 7 36.84 33.64 -89.57
CA THR A 7 36.23 32.53 -88.82
C THR A 7 34.70 32.51 -88.61
N ARG A 8 33.92 31.93 -89.52
CA ARG A 8 32.56 31.41 -89.23
C ARG A 8 32.17 30.24 -90.13
N LEU A 9 32.76 29.06 -89.91
CA LEU A 9 32.20 27.81 -90.45
C LEU A 9 32.52 26.56 -89.61
N LEU A 10 32.81 26.75 -88.32
CA LEU A 10 33.15 25.67 -87.37
C LEU A 10 32.41 25.77 -86.03
N ALA A 11 31.34 26.57 -85.94
CA ALA A 11 30.57 26.73 -84.70
C ALA A 11 29.24 25.95 -84.68
N SER A 12 28.77 25.42 -85.82
CA SER A 12 27.43 24.81 -85.91
C SER A 12 27.43 23.28 -85.80
N ALA A 13 28.59 22.62 -85.95
CA ALA A 13 28.70 21.16 -85.88
C ALA A 13 29.17 20.65 -84.50
N PHE A 14 29.65 21.53 -83.62
CA PHE A 14 30.12 21.13 -82.28
C PHE A 14 29.03 21.21 -81.20
N ILE A 15 27.96 21.99 -81.43
CA ILE A 15 26.86 22.15 -80.46
C ILE A 15 25.81 21.03 -80.59
N ALA A 16 25.62 20.45 -81.78
CA ALA A 16 24.73 19.31 -81.97
C ALA A 16 25.34 17.98 -81.47
N ALA A 17 26.67 17.86 -81.42
CA ALA A 17 27.36 16.67 -80.91
C ALA A 17 27.56 16.70 -79.38
N ILE A 18 27.53 17.88 -78.73
CA ILE A 18 27.62 17.99 -77.26
C ILE A 18 26.27 17.76 -76.59
N PHE A 19 25.14 18.03 -77.26
CA PHE A 19 23.81 17.68 -76.73
C PHE A 19 23.46 16.19 -76.79
N ILE A 20 24.30 15.35 -77.44
CA ILE A 20 24.17 13.89 -77.44
C ILE A 20 25.10 13.22 -76.40
N LEU A 21 26.01 13.99 -75.78
CA LEU A 21 26.94 13.52 -74.75
C LEU A 21 26.50 13.85 -73.30
N PHE A 22 25.41 14.60 -73.13
CA PHE A 22 24.69 14.68 -71.86
C PHE A 22 23.42 13.83 -71.99
N GLY A 23 23.58 12.52 -71.78
CA GLY A 23 22.46 11.62 -71.60
C GLY A 23 21.55 12.17 -70.49
N PHE A 24 20.33 12.52 -70.88
CA PHE A 24 19.21 12.75 -69.98
C PHE A 24 18.99 11.48 -69.13
N GLU A 25 19.60 11.41 -67.95
CA GLU A 25 19.13 10.54 -66.87
C GLU A 25 18.09 11.31 -66.04
N ALA A 26 16.91 11.57 -66.61
CA ALA A 26 15.86 12.30 -65.88
C ALA A 26 14.43 11.85 -66.21
N PHE A 27 14.24 10.64 -66.73
CA PHE A 27 12.91 10.02 -66.70
C PHE A 27 12.83 9.12 -65.46
N ALA A 28 11.85 9.38 -64.59
CA ALA A 28 11.42 8.43 -63.58
C ALA A 28 11.14 7.08 -64.26
N GLN A 29 11.95 6.05 -63.99
CA GLN A 29 11.70 4.70 -64.48
C GLN A 29 10.62 4.09 -63.58
N ASN A 30 9.37 4.41 -63.88
CA ASN A 30 8.21 3.84 -63.20
C ASN A 30 7.98 2.41 -63.71
N PHE A 31 7.61 1.51 -62.80
CA PHE A 31 7.05 0.23 -63.18
C PHE A 31 5.55 0.42 -63.44
N GLN A 32 5.14 0.39 -64.71
CA GLN A 32 3.76 0.62 -65.10
C GLN A 32 3.07 -0.70 -65.47
N ASN A 33 2.02 -1.08 -64.74
CA ASN A 33 1.16 -2.22 -65.09
C ASN A 33 -0.25 -1.73 -65.46
N ASN A 34 -0.62 -1.88 -66.73
CA ASN A 34 -1.91 -1.42 -67.27
C ASN A 34 -2.76 -2.60 -67.75
N GLY A 35 -4.08 -2.46 -67.65
CA GLY A 35 -5.04 -3.42 -68.21
C GLY A 35 -5.04 -4.78 -67.51
N SER A 36 -5.23 -5.87 -68.26
CA SER A 36 -5.25 -7.25 -67.74
C SER A 36 -3.84 -7.88 -67.60
N GLY A 37 -2.79 -7.05 -67.49
CA GLY A 37 -1.41 -7.52 -67.33
C GLY A 37 -1.22 -8.25 -65.99
N ALA A 38 -0.71 -9.48 -66.04
CA ALA A 38 -0.33 -10.27 -64.87
C ALA A 38 1.20 -10.24 -64.68
N TYR A 39 1.66 -9.92 -63.48
CA TYR A 39 3.06 -10.03 -63.08
C TYR A 39 3.24 -11.30 -62.24
N ASN A 40 4.10 -12.21 -62.70
CA ASN A 40 4.43 -13.41 -61.97
C ASN A 40 5.96 -13.49 -61.81
N ALA A 41 6.41 -13.75 -60.59
CA ALA A 41 7.82 -13.80 -60.26
C ALA A 41 8.09 -14.90 -59.23
N THR A 42 9.19 -15.62 -59.41
CA THR A 42 9.70 -16.53 -58.36
C THR A 42 10.30 -15.72 -57.22
N CYS A 43 10.43 -16.29 -56.04
CA CYS A 43 11.04 -15.63 -54.87
C CYS A 43 12.42 -14.99 -55.18
N ALA A 44 13.27 -15.66 -55.97
CA ALA A 44 14.60 -15.19 -56.33
C ALA A 44 14.64 -14.11 -57.45
N ALA A 45 13.51 -13.79 -58.07
CA ALA A 45 13.44 -12.74 -59.09
C ALA A 45 13.54 -11.36 -58.42
N VAL A 46 14.22 -10.42 -59.08
CA VAL A 46 14.47 -9.09 -58.54
C VAL A 46 13.92 -8.01 -59.47
N LEU A 47 13.13 -7.10 -58.90
CA LEU A 47 12.72 -5.85 -59.52
C LEU A 47 13.51 -4.71 -58.88
N LYS A 48 14.44 -4.09 -59.63
CA LYS A 48 15.30 -3.00 -59.12
C LYS A 48 14.74 -1.63 -59.47
N ILE A 49 14.38 -0.84 -58.46
CA ILE A 49 14.02 0.59 -58.60
C ILE A 49 15.29 1.43 -58.38
N LYS A 50 15.84 1.98 -59.46
CA LYS A 50 17.11 2.75 -59.43
C LYS A 50 16.92 4.27 -59.34
N ASN A 51 15.74 4.78 -59.70
CA ASN A 51 15.45 6.20 -59.63
C ASN A 51 14.92 6.56 -58.22
N ALA A 52 15.34 7.70 -57.67
CA ALA A 52 14.86 8.22 -56.38
C ALA A 52 13.33 8.43 -56.34
N SER A 53 12.75 8.77 -57.50
CA SER A 53 11.30 8.98 -57.70
C SER A 53 10.64 7.85 -58.50
N GLY A 54 11.30 6.69 -58.64
CA GLY A 54 10.72 5.55 -59.34
C GLY A 54 9.54 4.96 -58.57
N ALA A 55 8.41 4.78 -59.25
CA ALA A 55 7.17 4.31 -58.64
C ALA A 55 6.52 3.15 -59.41
N PHE A 56 5.81 2.29 -58.69
CA PHE A 56 4.77 1.42 -59.23
C PHE A 56 3.54 2.26 -59.56
N THR A 57 3.06 2.14 -60.81
CA THR A 57 1.95 2.93 -61.37
C THR A 57 1.11 2.08 -62.33
N GLY A 58 0.04 2.67 -62.86
CA GLY A 58 -0.82 2.07 -63.89
C GLY A 58 -2.22 1.73 -63.38
N THR A 59 -3.09 1.25 -64.27
CA THR A 59 -4.50 0.96 -63.93
C THR A 59 -4.69 -0.34 -63.17
N ASN A 60 -3.70 -1.25 -63.17
CA ASN A 60 -3.66 -2.47 -62.37
C ASN A 60 -2.37 -2.52 -61.55
N GLN A 61 -2.18 -1.51 -60.70
CA GLN A 61 -0.97 -1.34 -59.89
C GLN A 61 -0.77 -2.53 -58.94
N LEU A 62 0.45 -3.07 -58.93
CA LEU A 62 0.86 -4.17 -58.05
C LEU A 62 0.98 -3.71 -56.60
N GLY A 63 0.81 -4.63 -55.65
CA GLY A 63 1.06 -4.36 -54.23
C GLY A 63 0.04 -3.45 -53.58
N THR A 64 -1.15 -3.28 -54.15
CA THR A 64 -2.20 -2.41 -53.61
C THR A 64 -3.08 -3.07 -52.55
N THR A 65 -3.00 -4.40 -52.39
CA THR A 65 -3.78 -5.18 -51.42
C THR A 65 -3.01 -6.44 -50.99
N ALA A 66 -3.39 -7.03 -49.86
CA ALA A 66 -2.87 -8.32 -49.39
C ALA A 66 -3.16 -9.50 -50.34
N ALA A 67 -4.15 -9.39 -51.24
CA ALA A 67 -4.39 -10.40 -52.26
C ALA A 67 -3.41 -10.32 -53.44
N ASN A 68 -2.63 -9.24 -53.55
CA ASN A 68 -1.80 -8.90 -54.69
C ASN A 68 -0.41 -8.37 -54.27
N TYR A 69 0.30 -9.11 -53.42
CA TYR A 69 1.70 -8.79 -53.11
C TYR A 69 2.55 -8.72 -54.39
N ILE A 70 3.51 -7.80 -54.43
CA ILE A 70 4.53 -7.78 -55.48
C ILE A 70 5.41 -9.02 -55.28
N GLN A 71 5.26 -9.99 -56.16
CA GLN A 71 6.00 -11.26 -56.12
C GLN A 71 7.50 -11.06 -56.34
N GLY A 72 8.32 -11.93 -55.75
CA GLY A 72 9.79 -11.84 -55.81
C GLY A 72 10.37 -10.87 -54.79
N THR A 73 11.48 -10.22 -55.15
CA THR A 73 12.17 -9.21 -54.34
C THR A 73 12.13 -7.86 -55.04
N VAL A 74 11.62 -6.83 -54.37
CA VAL A 74 11.74 -5.44 -54.82
C VAL A 74 12.95 -4.81 -54.15
N ALA A 75 13.91 -4.36 -54.95
CA ALA A 75 15.13 -3.74 -54.48
C ALA A 75 15.14 -2.23 -54.79
N TYR A 76 15.16 -1.40 -53.76
CA TYR A 76 15.29 0.06 -53.87
C TYR A 76 16.77 0.45 -53.77
N THR A 77 17.39 0.74 -54.92
CA THR A 77 18.86 0.81 -55.05
C THR A 77 19.36 2.16 -55.60
N SER A 78 18.63 3.25 -55.42
CA SER A 78 19.05 4.54 -55.99
C SER A 78 20.38 5.02 -55.43
N SER A 79 21.25 5.51 -56.33
CA SER A 79 22.48 6.21 -56.01
C SER A 79 22.25 7.68 -55.60
N THR A 80 21.00 8.13 -55.57
CA THR A 80 20.60 9.45 -55.06
C THR A 80 19.94 9.29 -53.69
N SER A 81 20.24 10.20 -52.76
CA SER A 81 19.64 10.24 -51.42
C SER A 81 18.14 10.53 -51.46
N GLY A 82 17.42 10.04 -50.43
CA GLY A 82 16.00 10.28 -50.25
C GLY A 82 15.11 9.46 -51.19
N GLN A 83 15.54 8.26 -51.58
CA GLN A 83 14.70 7.39 -52.41
C GLN A 83 13.43 6.99 -51.64
N ILE A 84 12.27 7.19 -52.25
CA ILE A 84 10.98 6.86 -51.65
C ILE A 84 10.68 5.38 -51.85
N VAL A 85 10.47 4.65 -50.75
CA VAL A 85 9.89 3.31 -50.74
C VAL A 85 8.39 3.47 -50.57
N GLN A 86 7.60 2.99 -51.52
CA GLN A 86 6.15 3.21 -51.54
C GLN A 86 5.43 2.30 -50.53
N GLY A 87 4.38 2.82 -49.91
CA GLY A 87 3.43 2.04 -49.10
C GLY A 87 2.66 1.05 -49.97
N LEU A 88 3.19 -0.17 -50.07
CA LEU A 88 2.65 -1.26 -50.87
C LEU A 88 2.93 -2.60 -50.15
N TYR A 89 2.30 -3.65 -50.67
CA TYR A 89 2.44 -5.04 -50.23
C TYR A 89 3.58 -5.73 -51.00
N TYR A 90 4.66 -6.09 -50.30
CA TYR A 90 5.86 -6.73 -50.87
C TYR A 90 5.98 -8.17 -50.39
N GLN A 91 6.30 -9.10 -51.30
CA GLN A 91 6.71 -10.44 -50.88
C GLN A 91 8.05 -10.39 -50.14
N ASN A 92 9.05 -9.74 -50.75
CA ASN A 92 10.32 -9.39 -50.14
C ASN A 92 10.73 -7.97 -50.57
N LEU A 93 11.31 -7.21 -49.63
CA LEU A 93 11.80 -5.84 -49.81
C LEU A 93 13.29 -5.78 -49.45
N LEU A 94 14.09 -5.21 -50.36
CA LEU A 94 15.52 -5.01 -50.17
C LEU A 94 15.89 -3.54 -50.34
N LEU A 95 16.69 -2.99 -49.41
CA LEU A 95 17.21 -1.62 -49.49
C LEU A 95 18.73 -1.62 -49.67
N GLU A 96 19.22 -0.73 -50.53
CA GLU A 96 20.64 -0.62 -50.89
C GLU A 96 21.02 0.83 -51.24
N ASN A 97 22.29 1.21 -51.05
CA ASN A 97 22.89 2.51 -51.40
C ASN A 97 22.52 3.67 -50.46
N ASN A 98 22.00 4.80 -50.95
CA ASN A 98 21.84 6.02 -50.14
C ASN A 98 20.59 5.98 -49.24
N THR A 99 20.34 7.08 -48.54
CA THR A 99 19.20 7.23 -47.62
C THR A 99 17.86 6.91 -48.27
N LYS A 100 16.93 6.38 -47.49
CA LYS A 100 15.59 5.95 -47.90
C LYS A 100 14.52 6.67 -47.08
N THR A 101 13.39 6.95 -47.71
CA THR A 101 12.18 7.39 -47.01
C THR A 101 11.12 6.32 -47.21
N ILE A 102 10.81 5.61 -46.13
CA ILE A 102 9.83 4.53 -46.09
C ILE A 102 8.46 5.16 -45.80
N GLN A 103 7.53 5.05 -46.74
CA GLN A 103 6.20 5.61 -46.60
C GLN A 103 5.31 4.75 -45.70
N ASP A 104 4.19 5.32 -45.27
CA ASP A 104 3.17 4.63 -44.49
C ASP A 104 2.56 3.49 -45.31
N GLY A 105 2.19 2.39 -44.65
CA GLY A 105 1.52 1.26 -45.32
C GLY A 105 2.47 0.37 -46.12
N VAL A 106 3.72 0.20 -45.68
CA VAL A 106 4.62 -0.83 -46.23
C VAL A 106 4.35 -2.16 -45.54
N HIS A 107 3.94 -3.16 -46.31
CA HIS A 107 3.61 -4.51 -45.82
C HIS A 107 4.59 -5.56 -46.33
N ILE A 108 5.07 -6.41 -45.42
CA ILE A 108 6.08 -7.44 -45.69
C ILE A 108 5.56 -8.84 -45.38
N LEU A 109 5.36 -9.64 -46.44
CA LEU A 109 4.88 -11.02 -46.32
C LEU A 109 5.95 -11.98 -45.80
N GLY A 110 7.17 -11.93 -46.35
CA GLY A 110 8.35 -12.67 -45.88
C GLY A 110 8.16 -14.15 -45.55
N THR A 111 7.43 -14.91 -46.37
CA THR A 111 7.10 -16.32 -46.06
C THR A 111 8.18 -17.34 -46.41
N VAL A 112 9.09 -17.02 -47.34
CA VAL A 112 10.10 -17.97 -47.83
C VAL A 112 11.44 -17.26 -48.00
N ALA A 113 12.45 -17.78 -47.31
CA ALA A 113 13.82 -17.32 -47.50
C ALA A 113 14.30 -17.67 -48.92
N CYS A 114 14.84 -16.70 -49.62
CA CYS A 114 15.42 -16.89 -50.94
C CYS A 114 16.68 -16.06 -51.09
N THR A 115 17.55 -16.45 -52.01
CA THR A 115 18.72 -15.65 -52.40
C THR A 115 18.35 -14.92 -53.68
N PRO A 116 18.04 -13.61 -53.64
CA PRO A 116 17.62 -12.92 -54.84
C PRO A 116 18.76 -12.87 -55.86
N THR A 117 18.41 -12.97 -57.14
CA THR A 117 19.38 -13.03 -58.22
C THR A 117 20.29 -11.80 -58.19
N GLY A 118 21.59 -12.03 -58.05
CA GLY A 118 22.61 -10.96 -57.94
C GLY A 118 22.93 -10.52 -56.51
N TYR A 119 22.41 -11.21 -55.49
CA TYR A 119 22.75 -11.01 -54.08
C TYR A 119 23.33 -12.30 -53.49
N SER A 120 24.18 -12.18 -52.47
CA SER A 120 24.79 -13.33 -51.77
C SER A 120 24.01 -13.76 -50.52
N THR A 121 23.19 -12.87 -49.98
CA THR A 121 22.45 -13.11 -48.74
C THR A 121 21.10 -13.72 -49.03
N SER A 122 20.78 -14.81 -48.32
CA SER A 122 19.41 -15.32 -48.27
C SER A 122 18.64 -14.62 -47.16
N PHE A 123 17.43 -14.15 -47.46
CA PHE A 123 16.53 -13.55 -46.48
C PHE A 123 15.08 -13.80 -46.87
N ALA A 124 14.18 -13.62 -45.90
CA ALA A 124 12.74 -13.61 -46.11
C ALA A 124 12.19 -12.28 -45.61
N GLY A 125 11.37 -11.62 -46.42
CA GLY A 125 10.72 -10.37 -46.05
C GLY A 125 11.61 -9.16 -46.28
N TYR A 126 12.07 -8.52 -45.21
CA TYR A 126 12.76 -7.24 -45.27
C TYR A 126 14.26 -7.39 -44.99
N TYR A 127 15.09 -6.77 -45.83
CA TYR A 127 16.54 -6.80 -45.69
C TYR A 127 17.19 -5.51 -46.14
N ILE A 128 18.23 -5.10 -45.41
CA ILE A 128 19.03 -3.92 -45.72
C ILE A 128 20.47 -4.37 -45.97
N VAL A 129 21.00 -4.01 -47.14
CA VAL A 129 22.39 -4.29 -47.49
C VAL A 129 23.30 -3.44 -46.59
N ALA A 130 24.39 -4.03 -46.12
CA ALA A 130 25.40 -3.31 -45.35
C ALA A 130 25.83 -2.03 -46.09
N SER A 131 26.06 -0.94 -45.36
CA SER A 131 26.37 0.41 -45.87
C SER A 131 25.22 1.17 -46.57
N THR A 132 23.99 0.67 -46.48
CA THR A 132 22.82 1.49 -46.85
C THR A 132 22.73 2.71 -45.92
N GLY A 133 22.49 3.89 -46.49
CA GLY A 133 22.28 5.13 -45.74
C GLY A 133 21.04 5.08 -44.85
N ASP A 134 20.80 6.16 -44.12
CA ASP A 134 19.71 6.24 -43.14
C ASP A 134 18.31 6.01 -43.74
N ARG A 135 17.43 5.38 -42.95
CA ARG A 135 16.03 5.11 -43.30
C ARG A 135 15.15 6.02 -42.46
N THR A 136 14.33 6.85 -43.10
CA THR A 136 13.30 7.63 -42.42
C THR A 136 11.94 6.94 -42.60
N TYR A 137 11.30 6.53 -41.50
CA TYR A 137 9.98 5.87 -41.54
C TYR A 137 8.86 6.89 -41.31
N ASN A 138 7.95 7.01 -42.27
CA ASN A 138 6.80 7.91 -42.20
C ASN A 138 5.54 7.07 -41.98
N GLY A 139 5.12 6.84 -40.73
CA GLY A 139 3.90 6.07 -40.43
C GLY A 139 4.18 4.61 -40.06
N THR A 140 3.31 3.69 -40.50
CA THR A 140 3.27 2.30 -40.04
C THR A 140 3.90 1.35 -41.03
N PHE A 141 4.83 0.54 -40.52
CA PHE A 141 5.44 -0.59 -41.20
C PHE A 141 4.84 -1.90 -40.68
N TYR A 142 4.49 -2.81 -41.58
CA TYR A 142 3.75 -4.03 -41.24
C TYR A 142 4.57 -5.28 -41.57
N TYR A 143 4.70 -6.17 -40.60
CA TYR A 143 5.10 -7.57 -40.81
C TYR A 143 3.83 -8.42 -40.74
N ASP A 144 3.28 -8.79 -41.89
CA ASP A 144 1.94 -9.38 -42.01
C ASP A 144 1.91 -10.85 -42.47
N GLY A 145 3.08 -11.47 -42.54
CA GLY A 145 3.24 -12.86 -42.96
C GLY A 145 2.73 -13.87 -41.95
N THR A 146 1.99 -14.87 -42.41
CA THR A 146 1.47 -15.97 -41.57
C THR A 146 2.54 -16.97 -41.12
N GLY A 147 3.74 -16.91 -41.70
CA GLY A 147 4.89 -17.72 -41.28
C GLY A 147 5.73 -16.99 -40.22
N ALA A 148 6.75 -17.68 -39.68
CA ALA A 148 7.70 -17.02 -38.80
C ALA A 148 8.48 -15.93 -39.54
N GLN A 149 8.53 -14.72 -38.98
CA GLN A 149 9.27 -13.59 -39.54
C GLN A 149 10.26 -13.03 -38.51
N THR A 150 11.45 -12.66 -38.98
CA THR A 150 12.41 -11.90 -38.20
C THR A 150 12.19 -10.42 -38.48
N ILE A 151 12.00 -9.63 -37.43
CA ILE A 151 11.94 -8.17 -37.52
C ILE A 151 13.38 -7.70 -37.78
N PHE A 152 13.56 -6.94 -38.85
CA PHE A 152 14.89 -6.40 -39.18
C PHE A 152 15.33 -5.40 -38.10
N GLY A 153 16.58 -5.54 -37.65
CA GLY A 153 17.16 -4.68 -36.63
C GLY A 153 17.38 -3.26 -37.17
N GLU A 154 16.67 -2.31 -36.59
CA GLU A 154 16.76 -0.88 -36.84
C GLU A 154 17.09 -0.24 -35.48
N SER A 155 18.29 0.33 -35.37
CA SER A 155 18.79 1.01 -34.16
C SER A 155 19.02 2.50 -34.48
N GLY A 156 18.20 3.40 -33.93
CA GLY A 156 18.24 4.82 -34.20
C GLY A 156 16.94 5.53 -33.81
N SER A 157 17.05 6.79 -33.40
CA SER A 157 15.95 7.56 -32.81
C SER A 157 15.41 8.67 -33.70
N GLY A 158 14.16 9.06 -33.46
CA GLY A 158 13.54 10.21 -34.12
C GLY A 158 13.13 9.93 -35.56
N GLY A 159 12.65 8.71 -35.82
CA GLY A 159 12.19 8.22 -37.11
C GLY A 159 13.31 7.84 -38.06
N THR A 160 14.57 7.94 -37.63
CA THR A 160 15.75 7.63 -38.45
C THR A 160 16.42 6.37 -37.94
N ASN A 161 16.44 5.32 -38.76
CA ASN A 161 16.95 4.00 -38.40
C ASN A 161 16.21 3.39 -37.20
N GLY A 162 14.96 3.81 -36.99
CA GLY A 162 13.98 3.25 -36.05
C GLY A 162 12.61 3.25 -36.75
N TYR A 163 11.78 2.24 -36.49
CA TYR A 163 10.43 2.20 -37.04
C TYR A 163 9.60 3.32 -36.39
N ASN A 164 8.90 4.13 -37.17
CA ASN A 164 8.01 5.13 -36.57
C ASN A 164 6.83 4.43 -35.86
N ASN A 165 5.98 3.73 -36.61
CA ASN A 165 5.00 2.77 -36.08
C ASN A 165 5.30 1.38 -36.64
N LEU A 166 5.13 0.35 -35.81
CA LEU A 166 5.34 -1.05 -36.18
C LEU A 166 4.09 -1.86 -35.87
N ASN A 167 3.57 -2.57 -36.87
CA ASN A 167 2.49 -3.53 -36.71
C ASN A 167 2.97 -4.95 -37.04
N LEU A 168 2.63 -5.87 -36.16
CA LEU A 168 2.95 -7.29 -36.20
C LEU A 168 1.64 -8.08 -36.32
N ASP A 169 1.34 -8.56 -37.52
CA ASP A 169 0.11 -9.33 -37.81
C ASP A 169 0.45 -10.76 -38.22
N ASN A 170 -0.34 -11.75 -37.77
CA ASN A 170 -0.26 -13.17 -38.10
C ASN A 170 1.09 -13.86 -37.79
N GLY A 171 1.09 -15.04 -37.18
CA GLY A 171 2.30 -15.87 -37.05
C GLY A 171 3.42 -15.26 -36.18
N ILE A 172 4.45 -16.06 -35.88
CA ILE A 172 5.49 -15.67 -34.92
C ILE A 172 6.36 -14.53 -35.48
N LYS A 173 6.58 -13.49 -34.68
CA LYS A 173 7.56 -12.44 -34.96
C LYS A 173 8.74 -12.53 -34.01
N THR A 174 9.95 -12.35 -34.52
CA THR A 174 11.17 -12.49 -33.73
C THR A 174 12.06 -11.26 -33.84
N VAL A 175 12.43 -10.67 -32.71
CA VAL A 175 13.60 -9.79 -32.61
C VAL A 175 14.82 -10.69 -32.43
N ALA A 176 15.72 -10.71 -33.42
CA ALA A 176 16.84 -11.66 -33.43
C ALA A 176 17.91 -11.34 -32.38
N ALA A 177 18.61 -12.36 -31.90
CA ALA A 177 19.70 -12.18 -30.95
C ALA A 177 20.82 -11.31 -31.53
N GLY A 178 21.33 -10.38 -30.71
CA GLY A 178 22.37 -9.43 -31.10
C GLY A 178 21.90 -8.33 -32.05
N THR A 179 20.58 -8.15 -32.21
CA THR A 179 19.97 -7.04 -32.95
C THR A 179 19.15 -6.16 -32.01
N GLU A 180 19.01 -4.89 -32.37
CA GLU A 180 18.14 -3.94 -31.70
C GLU A 180 17.03 -3.51 -32.68
N VAL A 181 15.81 -3.44 -32.18
CA VAL A 181 14.64 -2.91 -32.88
C VAL A 181 14.11 -1.74 -32.07
N GLU A 182 14.21 -0.54 -32.62
CA GLU A 182 13.64 0.68 -32.06
C GLU A 182 12.31 1.00 -32.74
N VAL A 183 11.29 1.29 -31.94
CA VAL A 183 9.96 1.74 -32.38
C VAL A 183 9.68 3.10 -31.73
N ASP A 184 9.75 4.19 -32.48
CA ASP A 184 9.68 5.55 -31.95
C ASP A 184 8.31 5.93 -31.36
N GLU A 185 7.23 5.45 -31.97
CA GLU A 185 5.86 5.76 -31.55
C GLU A 185 5.13 4.53 -31.03
N VAL A 186 4.49 3.74 -31.90
CA VAL A 186 3.56 2.68 -31.50
C VAL A 186 4.00 1.32 -32.02
N LEU A 187 4.03 0.33 -31.12
CA LEU A 187 4.01 -1.09 -31.47
C LEU A 187 2.59 -1.65 -31.30
N THR A 188 2.11 -2.33 -32.34
CA THR A 188 0.88 -3.13 -32.29
C THR A 188 1.18 -4.57 -32.63
N THR A 189 0.59 -5.51 -31.88
CA THR A 189 0.62 -6.94 -32.21
C THR A 189 -0.79 -7.50 -32.25
N ALA A 190 -1.12 -8.27 -33.28
CA ALA A 190 -2.36 -9.02 -33.35
C ALA A 190 -2.32 -10.24 -32.42
N ALA A 191 -3.49 -10.73 -32.02
CA ALA A 191 -3.62 -11.87 -31.10
C ALA A 191 -2.98 -13.17 -31.63
N ASP A 192 -2.91 -13.34 -32.95
CA ASP A 192 -2.27 -14.47 -33.60
C ASP A 192 -0.80 -14.21 -34.00
N ALA A 193 -0.22 -13.10 -33.54
CA ALA A 193 1.15 -12.68 -33.81
C ALA A 193 2.04 -12.69 -32.55
N PRO A 194 2.37 -13.88 -32.00
CA PRO A 194 3.23 -13.97 -30.83
C PRO A 194 4.62 -13.38 -31.12
N LEU A 195 5.13 -12.59 -30.18
CA LEU A 195 6.39 -11.87 -30.28
C LEU A 195 7.47 -12.53 -29.41
N SER A 196 8.54 -13.01 -30.04
CA SER A 196 9.73 -13.57 -29.39
C SER A 196 10.89 -12.57 -29.44
N ILE A 197 11.33 -12.12 -28.27
CA ILE A 197 12.42 -11.14 -28.12
C ILE A 197 13.68 -11.89 -27.70
N LEU A 198 14.62 -12.02 -28.65
CA LEU A 198 15.94 -12.63 -28.43
C LEU A 198 17.09 -11.59 -28.48
N GLY A 199 16.82 -10.39 -29.00
CA GLY A 199 17.68 -9.20 -28.94
C GLY A 199 17.01 -8.08 -28.14
N ASP A 200 17.23 -6.84 -28.52
CA ASP A 200 16.69 -5.67 -27.82
C ASP A 200 15.49 -5.07 -28.58
N LEU A 201 14.40 -4.82 -27.87
CA LEU A 201 13.23 -4.09 -28.36
C LEU A 201 13.03 -2.85 -27.50
N VAL A 202 13.14 -1.68 -28.12
CA VAL A 202 12.98 -0.38 -27.47
C VAL A 202 11.72 0.28 -28.00
N LEU A 203 10.79 0.58 -27.10
CA LEU A 203 9.57 1.33 -27.40
C LEU A 203 9.79 2.80 -27.06
N GLY A 204 9.25 3.69 -27.89
CA GLY A 204 9.48 5.12 -27.80
C GLY A 204 8.37 5.89 -27.08
N SER A 205 8.14 7.11 -27.55
CA SER A 205 7.39 8.16 -26.84
C SER A 205 5.99 8.44 -27.39
N GLY A 206 5.53 7.61 -28.33
CA GLY A 206 4.24 7.76 -28.98
C GLY A 206 3.03 7.51 -28.07
N PRO A 207 1.82 7.43 -28.67
CA PRO A 207 0.62 7.01 -27.96
C PRO A 207 0.71 5.54 -27.50
N THR A 208 -0.40 4.96 -27.05
CA THR A 208 -0.41 3.64 -26.43
C THR A 208 -0.04 2.52 -27.41
N SER A 209 1.01 1.76 -27.10
CA SER A 209 1.32 0.47 -27.74
C SER A 209 0.40 -0.62 -27.20
N THR A 210 -0.12 -1.48 -28.07
CA THR A 210 -1.09 -2.54 -27.72
C THR A 210 -0.60 -3.88 -28.24
N LEU A 211 -0.37 -4.81 -27.33
CA LEU A 211 0.15 -6.14 -27.65
C LEU A 211 -0.92 -7.18 -27.34
N ASP A 212 -1.64 -7.63 -28.38
CA ASP A 212 -2.72 -8.60 -28.24
C ASP A 212 -2.25 -10.05 -28.34
N GLY A 213 -1.03 -10.29 -28.84
CA GLY A 213 -0.40 -11.62 -28.87
C GLY A 213 0.67 -11.77 -27.78
N THR A 214 0.90 -13.01 -27.34
CA THR A 214 1.90 -13.32 -26.30
C THR A 214 3.27 -12.71 -26.59
N VAL A 215 3.95 -12.21 -25.56
CA VAL A 215 5.30 -11.66 -25.63
C VAL A 215 6.24 -12.50 -24.79
N THR A 216 7.33 -12.98 -25.38
CA THR A 216 8.33 -13.80 -24.68
C THR A 216 9.72 -13.19 -24.81
N ILE A 217 10.37 -12.88 -23.69
CA ILE A 217 11.78 -12.46 -23.62
C ILE A 217 12.60 -13.70 -23.21
N ASN A 218 13.45 -14.20 -24.10
CA ASN A 218 14.04 -15.54 -23.96
C ASN A 218 15.51 -15.61 -24.39
N ASN A 219 16.32 -14.65 -23.96
CA ASN A 219 17.76 -14.69 -24.15
C ASN A 219 18.45 -13.81 -23.09
N SER A 220 19.61 -14.22 -22.59
CA SER A 220 20.28 -13.53 -21.47
C SER A 220 20.75 -12.10 -21.77
N GLY A 221 20.85 -11.74 -23.05
CA GLY A 221 21.14 -10.39 -23.52
C GLY A 221 19.99 -9.75 -24.27
N ALA A 222 18.76 -10.25 -24.09
CA ALA A 222 17.56 -9.62 -24.65
C ALA A 222 16.94 -8.66 -23.66
N SER A 223 16.33 -7.59 -24.19
CA SER A 223 15.55 -6.67 -23.40
C SER A 223 14.27 -6.21 -24.12
N LEU A 224 13.23 -5.94 -23.32
CA LEU A 224 12.12 -5.10 -23.73
C LEU A 224 12.16 -3.83 -22.87
N THR A 225 12.48 -2.70 -23.49
CA THR A 225 12.58 -1.41 -22.81
C THR A 225 11.40 -0.53 -23.21
N THR A 226 10.60 -0.10 -22.23
CA THR A 226 9.43 0.74 -22.48
C THR A 226 9.80 2.24 -22.49
N GLY A 227 9.28 3.00 -23.45
CA GLY A 227 9.44 4.45 -23.48
C GLY A 227 8.32 5.19 -22.75
N SER A 228 8.17 6.49 -23.01
CA SER A 228 7.19 7.34 -22.32
C SER A 228 5.73 7.10 -22.74
N GLY A 229 5.52 6.41 -23.87
CA GLY A 229 4.19 5.94 -24.27
C GLY A 229 3.66 4.86 -23.32
N ALA A 230 2.34 4.77 -23.19
CA ALA A 230 1.73 3.67 -22.43
C ALA A 230 1.86 2.35 -23.20
N VAL A 231 1.90 1.22 -22.51
CA VAL A 231 1.96 -0.12 -23.11
C VAL A 231 0.90 -1.01 -22.47
N ASN A 232 0.02 -1.58 -23.29
CA ASN A 232 -1.00 -2.51 -22.84
C ASN A 232 -0.69 -3.91 -23.38
N PHE A 233 -0.56 -4.88 -22.48
CA PHE A 233 -0.50 -6.29 -22.83
C PHE A 233 -1.88 -6.89 -22.59
N ASN A 234 -2.52 -7.33 -23.67
CA ASN A 234 -3.83 -7.99 -23.63
C ASN A 234 -3.70 -9.53 -23.70
N ASP A 235 -2.47 -10.03 -23.73
CA ASP A 235 -2.09 -11.44 -23.67
C ASP A 235 -0.80 -11.59 -22.83
N ASP A 236 -0.33 -12.81 -22.61
CA ASP A 236 0.71 -13.13 -21.66
C ASP A 236 2.07 -12.50 -22.00
N VAL A 237 2.78 -12.05 -20.96
CA VAL A 237 4.17 -11.60 -21.03
C VAL A 237 5.03 -12.54 -20.18
N THR A 238 5.98 -13.21 -20.82
CA THR A 238 6.88 -14.14 -20.13
C THR A 238 8.34 -13.71 -20.29
N VAL A 239 9.01 -13.45 -19.18
CA VAL A 239 10.48 -13.31 -19.14
C VAL A 239 11.06 -14.65 -18.71
N THR A 240 11.66 -15.37 -19.65
CA THR A 240 12.35 -16.64 -19.36
C THR A 240 13.82 -16.40 -19.06
N LEU A 241 14.46 -15.54 -19.86
CA LEU A 241 15.81 -15.00 -19.68
C LEU A 241 15.86 -13.62 -20.36
N GLY A 242 16.52 -12.66 -19.73
CA GLY A 242 16.61 -11.27 -20.20
C GLY A 242 15.88 -10.30 -19.29
N ASP A 243 15.68 -9.07 -19.76
CA ASP A 243 15.19 -7.98 -18.93
C ASP A 243 13.91 -7.34 -19.50
N PHE A 244 12.87 -7.22 -18.67
CA PHE A 244 11.78 -6.27 -18.89
C PHE A 244 12.10 -4.98 -18.13
N VAL A 245 12.25 -3.86 -18.85
CA VAL A 245 12.79 -2.62 -18.29
C VAL A 245 11.83 -1.45 -18.50
N MET A 246 11.46 -0.81 -17.38
CA MET A 246 10.77 0.48 -17.34
C MET A 246 11.78 1.52 -16.84
N PRO A 247 12.52 2.21 -17.73
CA PRO A 247 13.43 3.30 -17.34
C PRO A 247 12.70 4.53 -16.79
N SER A 248 13.46 5.49 -16.26
CA SER A 248 12.86 6.73 -15.77
C SER A 248 12.21 7.49 -16.92
N GLY A 249 10.98 7.96 -16.70
CA GLY A 249 10.18 8.61 -17.74
C GLY A 249 9.34 7.65 -18.58
N SER A 250 9.36 6.34 -18.31
CA SER A 250 8.43 5.41 -18.98
C SER A 250 6.97 5.73 -18.68
N GLY A 251 6.11 5.44 -19.65
CA GLY A 251 4.67 5.52 -19.50
C GLY A 251 4.11 4.42 -18.58
N THR A 252 2.79 4.36 -18.47
CA THR A 252 2.13 3.29 -17.71
C THR A 252 2.15 1.99 -18.52
N VAL A 253 2.58 0.91 -17.88
CA VAL A 253 2.46 -0.45 -18.41
C VAL A 253 1.26 -1.12 -17.75
N THR A 254 0.38 -1.73 -18.54
CA THR A 254 -0.80 -2.47 -18.06
C THR A 254 -0.73 -3.92 -18.49
N ILE A 255 -0.82 -4.83 -17.53
CA ILE A 255 -1.12 -6.25 -17.75
C ILE A 255 -2.63 -6.43 -17.67
N GLY A 256 -3.23 -6.71 -18.82
CA GLY A 256 -4.67 -6.76 -19.04
C GLY A 256 -5.38 -7.84 -18.22
N ALA A 257 -6.71 -7.72 -18.14
CA ALA A 257 -7.51 -8.74 -17.48
C ALA A 257 -7.46 -10.05 -18.27
N GLY A 258 -7.14 -11.15 -17.59
CA GLY A 258 -6.99 -12.47 -18.22
C GLY A 258 -5.59 -12.76 -18.78
N SER A 259 -4.67 -11.82 -18.69
CA SER A 259 -3.26 -11.96 -19.08
C SER A 259 -2.36 -12.18 -17.86
N ASP A 260 -1.25 -12.89 -18.05
CA ASP A 260 -0.25 -13.14 -17.01
C ASP A 260 1.09 -12.48 -17.36
N PHE A 261 1.68 -11.76 -16.39
CA PHE A 261 3.11 -11.41 -16.43
C PHE A 261 3.89 -12.41 -15.57
N THR A 262 4.67 -13.27 -16.22
CA THR A 262 5.51 -14.28 -15.56
C THR A 262 7.00 -13.97 -15.68
N LEU A 263 7.70 -14.01 -14.53
CA LEU A 263 9.16 -14.17 -14.47
C LEU A 263 9.48 -15.64 -14.17
N ALA A 264 10.33 -16.26 -14.97
CA ALA A 264 10.77 -17.64 -14.73
C ALA A 264 11.55 -17.77 -13.41
N ASN A 265 11.72 -19.01 -12.94
CA ASN A 265 12.59 -19.32 -11.81
C ASN A 265 14.08 -19.25 -12.21
N ASP A 266 14.54 -18.06 -12.58
CA ASP A 266 15.90 -17.74 -12.98
C ASP A 266 16.26 -16.31 -12.54
N ALA A 267 17.46 -16.13 -11.99
CA ALA A 267 17.94 -14.81 -11.56
C ALA A 267 18.13 -13.82 -12.75
N ASN A 268 18.23 -14.34 -13.97
CA ASN A 268 18.34 -13.57 -15.19
C ASN A 268 16.99 -13.30 -15.88
N ALA A 269 15.86 -13.75 -15.32
CA ALA A 269 14.54 -13.40 -15.79
C ALA A 269 14.05 -12.15 -15.05
N LYS A 270 14.41 -10.95 -15.52
CA LYS A 270 14.29 -9.74 -14.69
C LYS A 270 13.14 -8.81 -15.06
N LEU A 271 12.65 -8.12 -14.03
CA LEU A 271 11.79 -6.95 -14.11
C LEU A 271 12.49 -5.79 -13.41
N SER A 272 12.61 -4.64 -14.06
CA SER A 272 13.23 -3.43 -13.51
C SER A 272 12.34 -2.21 -13.69
N LEU A 273 11.95 -1.57 -12.59
CA LEU A 273 11.18 -0.33 -12.57
C LEU A 273 12.02 0.80 -11.97
N ALA A 274 12.28 1.84 -12.76
CA ALA A 274 12.95 3.05 -12.30
C ALA A 274 11.99 4.04 -11.60
N ASP A 275 12.52 5.13 -11.07
CA ASP A 275 11.71 6.17 -10.42
C ASP A 275 10.69 6.80 -11.39
N GLY A 276 9.47 7.02 -10.89
CA GLY A 276 8.37 7.64 -11.63
C GLY A 276 7.61 6.69 -12.56
N THR A 277 7.97 5.42 -12.62
CA THR A 277 7.29 4.41 -13.44
C THR A 277 6.02 3.87 -12.78
N ASN A 278 5.09 3.37 -13.60
CA ASN A 278 3.81 2.83 -13.13
C ASN A 278 3.45 1.52 -13.85
N LEU A 279 3.38 0.43 -13.10
CA LEU A 279 2.96 -0.89 -13.57
C LEU A 279 1.59 -1.25 -12.98
N ILE A 280 0.60 -1.51 -13.83
CA ILE A 280 -0.75 -1.91 -13.45
C ILE A 280 -0.97 -3.37 -13.78
N ILE A 281 -1.27 -4.18 -12.76
CA ILE A 281 -1.58 -5.61 -12.84
C ILE A 281 -3.09 -5.80 -12.66
N THR A 282 -3.82 -5.82 -13.79
CA THR A 282 -5.25 -6.19 -13.81
C THR A 282 -5.41 -7.71 -13.92
N GLY A 283 -4.53 -8.36 -14.65
CA GLY A 283 -4.39 -9.82 -14.71
C GLY A 283 -3.59 -10.37 -13.52
N THR A 284 -2.63 -11.25 -13.81
CA THR A 284 -1.74 -11.85 -12.80
C THR A 284 -0.30 -11.37 -12.97
N PHE A 285 0.42 -11.27 -11.86
CA PHE A 285 1.89 -11.23 -11.87
C PHE A 285 2.40 -12.44 -11.10
N SER A 286 3.35 -13.17 -11.67
CA SER A 286 3.97 -14.35 -11.08
C SER A 286 5.48 -14.25 -11.14
N ASN A 287 6.14 -14.41 -9.99
CA ASN A 287 7.60 -14.50 -9.94
C ASN A 287 8.02 -15.91 -9.50
N GLY A 288 8.57 -16.69 -10.43
CA GLY A 288 9.06 -18.03 -10.17
C GLY A 288 10.36 -18.07 -9.35
N TYR A 289 11.12 -16.97 -9.29
CA TYR A 289 12.40 -16.91 -8.58
C TYR A 289 12.21 -16.59 -7.09
N THR A 290 11.70 -17.57 -6.36
CA THR A 290 11.26 -17.41 -4.95
C THR A 290 12.40 -17.49 -3.92
N THR A 291 13.65 -17.64 -4.35
CA THR A 291 14.81 -17.72 -3.44
C THR A 291 14.97 -16.43 -2.63
N ASP A 292 14.87 -15.29 -3.30
CA ASP A 292 14.92 -13.96 -2.68
C ASP A 292 14.17 -12.87 -3.47
N TYR A 293 13.51 -13.22 -4.59
CA TYR A 293 12.83 -12.29 -5.50
C TYR A 293 13.72 -11.17 -6.07
N SER A 294 15.05 -11.34 -6.08
CA SER A 294 15.99 -10.30 -6.54
C SER A 294 15.99 -10.04 -8.05
N ASN A 295 15.33 -10.90 -8.83
CA ASN A 295 15.09 -10.66 -10.25
C ASN A 295 14.00 -9.60 -10.51
N ALA A 296 13.26 -9.16 -9.50
CA ALA A 296 12.34 -8.02 -9.60
C ALA A 296 12.86 -6.83 -8.77
N VAL A 297 13.20 -5.74 -9.45
CA VAL A 297 13.78 -4.53 -8.86
C VAL A 297 12.82 -3.36 -9.04
N PHE A 298 12.48 -2.71 -7.93
CA PHE A 298 11.58 -1.57 -7.90
C PHE A 298 12.30 -0.38 -7.26
N ALA A 299 12.43 0.73 -7.99
CA ALA A 299 12.90 1.97 -7.41
C ALA A 299 11.88 2.50 -6.39
N CYS A 300 12.35 3.21 -5.36
CA CYS A 300 11.50 3.63 -4.24
C CYS A 300 10.31 4.52 -4.67
N ASN A 301 10.44 5.29 -5.76
CA ASN A 301 9.35 6.11 -6.30
C ASN A 301 8.65 5.48 -7.53
N SER A 302 8.89 4.21 -7.84
CA SER A 302 8.05 3.45 -8.78
C SER A 302 6.69 3.12 -8.15
N THR A 303 5.67 2.82 -8.96
CA THR A 303 4.36 2.39 -8.47
C THR A 303 3.95 1.07 -9.10
N VAL A 304 3.54 0.11 -8.27
CA VAL A 304 2.89 -1.12 -8.71
C VAL A 304 1.46 -1.13 -8.20
N THR A 305 0.51 -1.26 -9.11
CA THR A 305 -0.93 -1.29 -8.82
C THR A 305 -1.50 -2.66 -9.12
N TYR A 306 -2.14 -3.31 -8.15
CA TYR A 306 -2.93 -4.52 -8.34
C TYR A 306 -4.42 -4.18 -8.22
N ASN A 307 -5.11 -4.12 -9.36
CA ASN A 307 -6.50 -3.69 -9.47
C ASN A 307 -7.43 -4.78 -10.06
N GLY A 308 -6.93 -6.01 -10.20
CA GLY A 308 -7.68 -7.15 -10.72
C GLY A 308 -8.75 -7.64 -9.75
N THR A 309 -9.84 -8.21 -10.27
CA THR A 309 -11.01 -8.65 -9.48
C THR A 309 -10.98 -10.12 -9.10
N GLN A 310 -9.84 -10.80 -9.30
CA GLN A 310 -9.66 -12.19 -8.85
C GLN A 310 -9.88 -12.28 -7.34
N ASN A 311 -10.40 -13.41 -6.86
CA ASN A 311 -10.78 -13.59 -5.45
C ASN A 311 -10.02 -14.76 -4.79
N PRO A 312 -8.90 -14.50 -4.09
CA PRO A 312 -8.16 -13.23 -4.03
C PRO A 312 -7.21 -13.03 -5.23
N GLN A 313 -6.91 -11.78 -5.59
CA GLN A 313 -5.75 -11.48 -6.44
C GLN A 313 -4.48 -11.65 -5.61
N LEU A 314 -3.53 -12.40 -6.14
CA LEU A 314 -2.28 -12.73 -5.45
C LEU A 314 -1.26 -11.61 -5.65
N ILE A 315 -0.61 -11.23 -4.55
CA ILE A 315 0.49 -10.25 -4.53
C ILE A 315 1.79 -10.99 -4.29
N GLU A 316 2.74 -10.84 -5.20
CA GLU A 316 4.02 -11.54 -5.11
C GLU A 316 4.87 -11.05 -3.95
N GLY A 317 5.74 -11.96 -3.46
CA GLY A 317 6.77 -11.60 -2.51
C GLY A 317 7.81 -10.66 -3.12
N THR A 318 8.58 -10.01 -2.27
CA THR A 318 9.65 -9.10 -2.70
C THR A 318 10.96 -9.41 -2.00
N SER A 319 12.05 -8.96 -2.59
CA SER A 319 13.35 -8.89 -1.93
C SER A 319 13.34 -7.88 -0.77
N SER A 320 14.49 -7.68 -0.13
CA SER A 320 14.65 -6.68 0.94
C SER A 320 14.45 -5.23 0.49
N ALA A 321 14.55 -4.93 -0.81
CA ALA A 321 14.30 -3.60 -1.35
C ALA A 321 12.80 -3.26 -1.44
N GLY A 322 11.95 -4.29 -1.62
CA GLY A 322 10.51 -4.13 -1.69
C GLY A 322 9.98 -3.48 -2.97
N TYR A 323 8.66 -3.36 -3.08
CA TYR A 323 8.01 -2.48 -4.05
C TYR A 323 8.35 -1.00 -3.77
N GLY A 324 8.31 -0.10 -4.76
CA GLY A 324 8.41 1.34 -4.50
C GLY A 324 7.20 1.84 -3.71
N ASN A 325 6.10 2.08 -4.42
CA ASN A 325 4.77 2.28 -3.88
C ASN A 325 3.88 1.09 -4.29
N LEU A 326 3.00 0.66 -3.38
CA LEU A 326 2.06 -0.43 -3.63
C LEU A 326 0.62 0.07 -3.51
N VAL A 327 -0.15 -0.07 -4.58
CA VAL A 327 -1.58 0.27 -4.62
C VAL A 327 -2.38 -1.00 -4.85
N LEU A 328 -3.28 -1.30 -3.93
CA LEU A 328 -4.18 -2.44 -3.99
C LEU A 328 -5.61 -1.94 -4.10
N SER A 329 -6.33 -2.34 -5.14
CA SER A 329 -7.71 -1.92 -5.37
C SER A 329 -8.57 -3.06 -5.92
N SER A 330 -9.89 -2.93 -5.85
CA SER A 330 -10.85 -3.86 -6.44
C SER A 330 -10.78 -5.29 -5.90
N GLY A 331 -11.54 -5.59 -4.84
CA GLY A 331 -11.70 -6.95 -4.33
C GLY A 331 -10.59 -7.40 -3.37
N ALA A 332 -10.70 -8.65 -2.91
CA ALA A 332 -9.80 -9.21 -1.90
C ALA A 332 -8.41 -9.50 -2.48
N LYS A 333 -7.36 -9.22 -1.69
CA LYS A 333 -5.96 -9.49 -2.02
C LYS A 333 -5.35 -10.48 -1.04
N LYS A 334 -4.34 -11.23 -1.49
CA LYS A 334 -3.59 -12.15 -0.64
C LYS A 334 -2.10 -12.11 -0.99
N GLY A 335 -1.25 -11.90 0.00
CA GLY A 335 0.21 -12.04 -0.19
C GLY A 335 0.59 -13.51 -0.38
N LYS A 336 1.48 -13.80 -1.34
CA LYS A 336 2.07 -15.13 -1.52
C LYS A 336 3.29 -15.39 -0.63
N ASN A 337 3.90 -14.34 -0.09
CA ASN A 337 5.05 -14.40 0.79
C ASN A 337 5.18 -13.08 1.58
N HIS A 338 6.31 -12.86 2.25
CA HIS A 338 6.68 -11.56 2.79
C HIS A 338 6.72 -10.50 1.68
N ILE A 339 6.13 -9.35 1.98
CA ILE A 339 6.07 -8.20 1.08
C ILE A 339 6.73 -7.05 1.81
N ASN A 340 7.74 -6.48 1.20
CA ASN A 340 8.35 -5.24 1.64
C ASN A 340 7.92 -4.14 0.67
N ILE A 341 7.72 -2.93 1.19
CA ILE A 341 7.51 -1.74 0.38
C ILE A 341 8.46 -0.65 0.88
N CYS A 342 9.06 0.06 -0.04
CA CYS A 342 9.93 1.17 0.25
C CYS A 342 9.10 2.31 0.85
N LYS A 343 8.08 2.79 0.12
CA LYS A 343 7.43 4.07 0.41
C LYS A 343 5.93 3.94 0.72
N ASN A 344 5.03 4.30 -0.20
CA ASN A 344 3.60 4.44 0.12
C ASN A 344 2.81 3.15 -0.10
N PHE A 345 1.79 2.95 0.73
CA PHE A 345 0.79 1.89 0.61
C PHE A 345 -0.62 2.48 0.50
N SER A 346 -1.41 1.95 -0.44
CA SER A 346 -2.84 2.23 -0.53
C SER A 346 -3.63 0.93 -0.67
N LEU A 347 -4.69 0.77 0.10
CA LEU A 347 -5.62 -0.36 0.01
C LEU A 347 -7.05 0.13 -0.12
N THR A 348 -7.74 -0.33 -1.16
CA THR A 348 -9.14 0.03 -1.43
C THR A 348 -9.99 -1.13 -1.93
N GLY A 349 -11.27 -1.17 -1.55
CA GLY A 349 -12.24 -2.11 -2.11
C GLY A 349 -12.09 -3.57 -1.68
N GLY A 350 -11.24 -3.88 -0.70
CA GLY A 350 -11.08 -5.22 -0.12
C GLY A 350 -9.91 -5.30 0.87
N ASN A 351 -9.78 -6.45 1.54
CA ASN A 351 -8.72 -6.71 2.51
C ASN A 351 -7.47 -7.30 1.84
N LEU A 352 -6.29 -7.02 2.39
CA LEU A 352 -5.06 -7.75 2.09
C LEU A 352 -4.82 -8.80 3.17
N THR A 353 -4.88 -10.08 2.80
CA THR A 353 -4.59 -11.17 3.74
C THR A 353 -3.12 -11.58 3.66
N MET A 354 -2.40 -11.42 4.77
CA MET A 354 -1.00 -11.84 4.95
C MET A 354 -0.93 -13.11 5.80
N HIS A 355 -1.62 -14.15 5.33
CA HIS A 355 -1.73 -15.46 5.95
C HIS A 355 -2.16 -16.49 4.93
N ASP A 356 -1.58 -17.69 4.97
CA ASP A 356 -1.95 -18.77 4.05
C ASP A 356 -2.80 -19.89 4.69
N GLY A 357 -3.11 -19.79 5.99
CA GLY A 357 -3.78 -20.83 6.77
C GLY A 357 -2.83 -21.61 7.69
N SER A 358 -1.53 -21.59 7.38
CA SER A 358 -0.48 -22.33 8.09
C SER A 358 0.59 -21.41 8.69
N SER A 359 0.87 -20.29 8.03
CA SER A 359 1.94 -19.36 8.36
C SER A 359 1.50 -17.91 8.16
N ASP A 360 2.05 -17.03 8.98
CA ASP A 360 1.87 -15.58 8.84
C ASP A 360 2.97 -15.01 7.94
N TYR A 361 2.57 -14.32 6.88
CA TYR A 361 3.49 -13.50 6.11
C TYR A 361 3.61 -12.11 6.75
N LEU A 362 4.73 -11.44 6.46
CA LEU A 362 5.03 -10.12 6.97
C LEU A 362 4.84 -9.08 5.87
N PHE A 363 4.03 -8.07 6.14
CA PHE A 363 3.95 -6.86 5.33
C PHE A 363 4.79 -5.76 5.99
N THR A 364 5.87 -5.33 5.35
CA THR A 364 6.83 -4.38 5.92
C THR A 364 6.86 -3.08 5.13
N MET A 365 6.74 -1.95 5.82
CA MET A 365 7.15 -0.64 5.30
C MET A 365 8.55 -0.30 5.76
N LEU A 366 9.43 -0.02 4.81
CA LEU A 366 10.85 0.23 5.03
C LEU A 366 11.15 1.70 5.33
N ASP A 367 10.41 2.63 4.73
CA ASP A 367 10.52 4.08 4.97
C ASP A 367 9.56 4.52 6.08
N ALA A 368 10.10 5.20 7.10
CA ALA A 368 9.32 5.74 8.20
C ALA A 368 8.38 6.87 7.74
N ASP A 369 8.77 7.62 6.71
CA ASP A 369 8.00 8.72 6.11
C ASP A 369 6.90 8.23 5.15
N GLY A 370 6.87 6.93 4.85
CA GLY A 370 5.87 6.33 3.96
C GLY A 370 4.43 6.54 4.46
N THR A 371 3.52 6.83 3.54
CA THR A 371 2.09 7.00 3.88
C THR A 371 1.33 5.69 3.70
N VAL A 372 0.35 5.45 4.59
CA VAL A 372 -0.59 4.34 4.49
C VAL A 372 -1.98 4.91 4.38
N THR A 373 -2.67 4.56 3.29
CA THR A 373 -4.04 5.00 3.05
C THR A 373 -4.96 3.80 2.90
N TYR A 374 -6.06 3.82 3.64
CA TYR A 374 -7.19 2.93 3.43
C TYR A 374 -8.33 3.76 2.87
N GLY A 375 -8.86 3.36 1.70
CA GLY A 375 -9.92 4.10 1.02
C GLY A 375 -11.01 3.18 0.48
N GLY A 376 -12.24 3.64 0.43
CA GLY A 376 -13.37 2.86 -0.07
C GLY A 376 -14.67 3.26 0.60
N GLY A 377 -15.80 2.97 -0.04
CA GLY A 377 -17.12 3.46 0.37
C GLY A 377 -17.54 3.02 1.78
N THR A 378 -17.02 1.90 2.29
CA THR A 378 -17.27 1.37 3.63
C THR A 378 -16.12 1.61 4.61
N GLY A 379 -14.92 1.92 4.11
CA GLY A 379 -13.74 2.24 4.92
C GLY A 379 -13.40 1.15 5.95
N ASN A 380 -13.57 -0.10 5.57
CA ASN A 380 -13.35 -1.29 6.40
C ASN A 380 -12.26 -2.21 5.82
N GLU A 381 -11.46 -1.67 4.92
CA GLU A 381 -10.29 -2.32 4.36
C GLU A 381 -9.22 -2.50 5.44
N GLU A 382 -8.66 -3.71 5.51
CA GLU A 382 -7.65 -4.06 6.50
C GLU A 382 -6.55 -4.94 5.89
N VAL A 383 -5.32 -4.75 6.35
CA VAL A 383 -4.25 -5.75 6.24
C VAL A 383 -4.45 -6.76 7.36
N ILE A 384 -4.95 -7.94 7.02
CA ILE A 384 -5.16 -9.05 7.96
C ILE A 384 -3.86 -9.83 8.09
N GLY A 385 -3.13 -9.60 9.17
CA GLY A 385 -1.89 -10.29 9.51
C GLY A 385 -0.83 -9.38 10.10
N ARG A 386 0.44 -9.75 9.90
CA ARG A 386 1.55 -8.98 10.43
C ARG A 386 1.81 -7.78 9.52
N PHE A 387 1.66 -6.59 10.07
CA PHE A 387 2.07 -5.35 9.45
C PHE A 387 3.14 -4.71 10.34
N LYS A 388 4.37 -4.63 9.83
CA LYS A 388 5.51 -3.94 10.43
C LYS A 388 5.79 -2.62 9.73
N ARG A 389 6.09 -1.59 10.52
CA ARG A 389 6.60 -0.29 10.05
C ARG A 389 7.92 0.03 10.73
N VAL A 390 8.91 0.45 9.95
CA VAL A 390 10.07 1.17 10.48
C VAL A 390 9.60 2.51 11.05
N VAL A 391 10.14 2.89 12.20
CA VAL A 391 9.83 4.17 12.86
C VAL A 391 11.14 4.86 13.26
N GLU A 392 11.14 6.18 13.27
CA GLU A 392 12.33 6.98 13.57
C GLU A 392 11.96 8.32 14.22
N SER A 393 12.92 8.90 14.94
CA SER A 393 12.73 10.21 15.56
C SER A 393 12.73 11.32 14.51
N GLY A 394 11.79 12.26 14.61
CA GLY A 394 11.71 13.41 13.71
C GLY A 394 10.67 13.32 12.60
N PHE A 395 9.90 12.22 12.52
CA PHE A 395 8.76 12.11 11.61
C PHE A 395 7.67 13.13 11.93
N GLY A 396 7.45 14.09 11.01
CA GLY A 396 6.63 15.28 11.24
C GLY A 396 5.13 15.06 11.47
N SER A 397 4.59 13.87 11.16
CA SER A 397 3.15 13.57 11.39
C SER A 397 2.87 12.79 12.69
N GLY A 398 3.91 12.29 13.37
CA GLY A 398 3.85 11.56 14.65
C GLY A 398 3.07 10.24 14.65
N THR A 399 2.18 9.99 13.67
CA THR A 399 1.21 8.88 13.69
C THR A 399 1.50 7.84 12.62
N TYR A 400 1.82 6.62 13.04
CA TYR A 400 2.00 5.47 12.17
C TYR A 400 0.68 4.72 12.04
N VAL A 401 0.10 4.70 10.84
CA VAL A 401 -1.07 3.88 10.50
C VAL A 401 -0.60 2.48 10.10
N LEU A 402 -1.23 1.45 10.67
CA LEU A 402 -0.93 0.04 10.43
C LEU A 402 -2.15 -0.67 9.81
N ASN A 403 -2.65 -1.76 10.39
CA ASN A 403 -3.55 -2.75 9.77
C ASN A 403 -4.89 -2.23 9.24
N ASN A 404 -5.37 -1.07 9.67
CA ASN A 404 -6.56 -0.43 9.12
C ASN A 404 -6.52 1.08 9.43
N LYS A 405 -7.47 1.84 8.90
CA LYS A 405 -7.51 3.31 9.07
C LYS A 405 -7.55 3.81 10.52
N PHE A 406 -7.97 2.96 11.47
CA PHE A 406 -8.06 3.28 12.89
C PHE A 406 -7.08 2.52 13.77
N THR A 407 -6.16 1.76 13.18
CA THR A 407 -5.10 1.07 13.91
C THR A 407 -3.83 1.88 13.77
N THR A 408 -3.54 2.70 14.77
CA THR A 408 -2.48 3.70 14.72
C THR A 408 -1.65 3.71 15.99
N VAL A 409 -0.37 4.02 15.87
CA VAL A 409 0.50 4.32 17.01
C VAL A 409 1.13 5.69 16.82
N ASN A 410 1.00 6.54 17.84
CA ASN A 410 1.68 7.83 17.91
C ASN A 410 2.65 7.81 19.09
N ILE A 411 3.95 7.95 18.84
CA ILE A 411 4.97 7.95 19.89
C ILE A 411 5.11 9.38 20.44
N THR A 412 4.73 9.57 21.70
CA THR A 412 4.65 10.91 22.30
C THR A 412 5.90 11.32 23.05
N SER A 413 6.71 10.36 23.54
CA SER A 413 7.97 10.63 24.23
C SER A 413 8.84 9.37 24.38
N GLY A 414 10.12 9.56 24.70
CA GLY A 414 11.08 8.49 24.98
C GLY A 414 11.94 8.11 23.78
N THR A 415 12.56 6.93 23.84
CA THR A 415 13.41 6.39 22.78
C THR A 415 12.55 5.59 21.80
N TYR A 416 12.50 6.05 20.55
CA TYR A 416 11.77 5.39 19.48
C TYR A 416 12.34 3.98 19.24
N PRO A 417 11.50 2.95 19.06
CA PRO A 417 11.96 1.66 18.57
C PRO A 417 12.42 1.79 17.11
N GLY A 418 13.19 0.84 16.59
CA GLY A 418 13.47 0.74 15.16
C GLY A 418 12.27 0.25 14.34
N TYR A 419 11.26 -0.36 14.99
CA TYR A 419 10.00 -0.72 14.33
C TYR A 419 8.83 -0.89 15.31
N ILE A 420 7.62 -0.78 14.75
CA ILE A 420 6.37 -1.20 15.37
C ILE A 420 5.70 -2.22 14.44
N GLN A 421 5.21 -3.32 15.01
CA GLN A 421 4.46 -4.33 14.30
C GLN A 421 3.17 -4.67 15.04
N PHE A 422 2.09 -4.84 14.29
CA PHE A 422 0.87 -5.49 14.77
C PHE A 422 0.57 -6.74 13.98
N LEU A 423 0.27 -7.84 14.67
CA LEU A 423 -0.44 -8.98 14.11
C LEU A 423 -1.94 -8.78 14.40
N VAL A 424 -2.73 -8.51 13.36
CA VAL A 424 -4.19 -8.36 13.50
C VAL A 424 -4.91 -9.51 12.79
N ARG A 425 -5.73 -10.23 13.54
CA ARG A 425 -6.57 -11.34 13.07
C ARG A 425 -8.02 -11.13 13.51
N PRO A 426 -8.88 -10.57 12.64
CA PRO A 426 -10.33 -10.50 12.86
C PRO A 426 -10.93 -11.87 13.14
N SER A 427 -11.94 -11.95 14.01
CA SER A 427 -12.65 -13.19 14.36
C SER A 427 -11.77 -14.31 14.97
N VAL A 428 -10.56 -13.99 15.38
CA VAL A 428 -9.68 -14.89 16.15
C VAL A 428 -9.63 -14.39 17.58
N ASN A 429 -9.94 -15.29 18.52
CA ASN A 429 -9.97 -14.95 19.93
C ASN A 429 -8.57 -14.51 20.41
N PRO A 430 -8.44 -13.34 21.06
CA PRO A 430 -7.26 -13.02 21.85
C PRO A 430 -7.12 -13.95 23.06
N ALA A 431 -5.98 -13.92 23.74
CA ALA A 431 -5.81 -14.63 25.00
C ALA A 431 -6.83 -14.14 26.07
N GLN A 432 -7.29 -15.04 26.94
CA GLN A 432 -8.29 -14.74 28.00
C GLN A 432 -9.64 -14.18 27.50
N TYR A 433 -9.99 -14.46 26.25
CA TYR A 433 -11.24 -13.99 25.61
C TYR A 433 -12.51 -14.48 26.32
N ASP A 434 -13.46 -13.55 26.48
CA ASP A 434 -14.81 -13.76 27.00
C ASP A 434 -15.85 -13.24 26.00
N ALA A 435 -16.61 -14.16 25.42
CA ALA A 435 -17.58 -13.86 24.36
C ALA A 435 -18.71 -12.89 24.76
N ASN A 436 -18.93 -12.67 26.05
CA ASN A 436 -19.99 -11.79 26.55
C ASN A 436 -19.57 -10.32 26.64
N LYS A 437 -18.26 -10.03 26.64
CA LYS A 437 -17.75 -8.67 26.88
C LYS A 437 -16.53 -8.27 26.05
N ASP A 438 -15.96 -9.18 25.28
CA ASP A 438 -14.77 -8.90 24.49
C ASP A 438 -15.06 -8.77 23.00
N VAL A 439 -14.28 -7.91 22.35
CA VAL A 439 -14.19 -7.86 20.89
C VAL A 439 -13.39 -9.08 20.42
N ASN A 440 -13.97 -9.88 19.52
CA ASN A 440 -13.35 -11.05 18.91
C ASN A 440 -12.36 -10.65 17.81
N ARG A 441 -11.21 -10.12 18.24
CA ARG A 441 -10.10 -9.76 17.36
C ARG A 441 -8.79 -9.93 18.12
N LYS A 442 -7.87 -10.72 17.58
CA LYS A 442 -6.52 -10.85 18.12
C LYS A 442 -5.66 -9.74 17.55
N ILE A 443 -5.13 -8.89 18.43
CA ILE A 443 -4.12 -7.88 18.11
C ILE A 443 -2.91 -8.17 18.98
N THR A 444 -1.79 -8.57 18.38
CA THR A 444 -0.54 -8.75 19.12
C THR A 444 0.42 -7.63 18.75
N TRP A 445 0.94 -6.94 19.76
CA TRP A 445 1.90 -5.86 19.59
C TRP A 445 3.33 -6.38 19.63
N GLU A 446 4.18 -5.97 18.70
CA GLU A 446 5.60 -6.30 18.71
C GLU A 446 6.45 -5.06 18.37
N THR A 447 7.52 -4.86 19.13
CA THR A 447 8.57 -3.85 18.89
C THR A 447 9.92 -4.47 19.22
N ASP A 448 11.03 -3.79 18.88
CA ASP A 448 12.32 -4.20 19.44
C ASP A 448 12.36 -4.07 20.97
N ALA A 449 13.22 -4.89 21.60
CA ALA A 449 13.29 -5.07 23.05
C ALA A 449 14.12 -4.01 23.79
N SER A 450 14.59 -2.97 23.10
CA SER A 450 15.51 -1.98 23.67
C SER A 450 14.91 -0.58 23.84
N ALA A 451 13.73 -0.34 23.26
CA ALA A 451 13.08 0.95 23.30
C ALA A 451 12.45 1.23 24.68
N ASN A 452 12.29 2.51 25.02
CA ASN A 452 11.52 2.93 26.19
C ASN A 452 10.76 4.19 25.83
N PHE A 453 9.49 4.02 25.48
CA PHE A 453 8.67 5.09 24.94
C PHE A 453 7.25 5.04 25.50
N VAL A 454 6.60 6.20 25.40
CA VAL A 454 5.18 6.40 25.68
C VAL A 454 4.49 6.58 24.34
N SER A 455 3.32 5.97 24.20
CA SER A 455 2.54 6.07 22.97
C SER A 455 1.05 6.30 23.22
N THR A 456 0.39 6.85 22.21
CA THR A 456 -1.05 6.77 22.04
C THR A 456 -1.34 5.67 21.03
N ILE A 457 -2.11 4.67 21.44
CA ILE A 457 -2.52 3.55 20.57
C ILE A 457 -4.01 3.69 20.28
N LYS A 458 -4.35 3.59 19.00
CA LYS A 458 -5.72 3.47 18.51
C LYS A 458 -5.88 2.10 17.86
N VAL A 459 -6.99 1.42 18.12
CA VAL A 459 -7.33 0.13 17.51
C VAL A 459 -8.72 0.20 16.90
N GLY A 460 -8.84 -0.23 15.64
CA GLY A 460 -10.11 -0.36 14.94
C GLY A 460 -10.75 -1.74 15.13
N TYR A 461 -12.09 -1.80 15.13
CA TYR A 461 -12.87 -3.04 15.19
C TYR A 461 -14.19 -2.92 14.42
N LEU A 462 -14.77 -4.03 13.97
CA LEU A 462 -16.08 -4.11 13.33
C LEU A 462 -17.18 -4.39 14.35
N TYR A 463 -18.40 -3.94 14.06
CA TYR A 463 -19.54 -4.16 14.95
C TYR A 463 -19.81 -5.65 15.18
N SER A 464 -19.69 -6.46 14.12
CA SER A 464 -19.84 -7.92 14.17
C SER A 464 -18.79 -8.65 15.01
N GLU A 465 -17.67 -7.99 15.33
CA GLU A 465 -16.66 -8.55 16.23
C GLU A 465 -16.98 -8.27 17.69
N GLY A 466 -17.99 -7.44 17.99
CA GLY A 466 -18.41 -7.20 19.36
C GLY A 466 -18.94 -8.46 20.06
N PRO A 467 -19.20 -8.36 21.37
CA PRO A 467 -19.73 -9.46 22.16
C PRO A 467 -20.93 -10.14 21.53
N SER A 468 -20.96 -11.48 21.58
CA SER A 468 -22.01 -12.30 20.96
C SER A 468 -22.29 -11.95 19.49
N GLY A 469 -21.24 -11.73 18.70
CA GLY A 469 -21.34 -11.42 17.26
C GLY A 469 -21.90 -10.03 16.96
N GLY A 470 -21.68 -9.07 17.86
CA GLY A 470 -22.18 -7.70 17.74
C GLY A 470 -23.53 -7.46 18.41
N THR A 471 -23.98 -8.30 19.34
CA THR A 471 -25.26 -8.09 20.04
C THR A 471 -25.14 -7.09 21.21
N TRP A 472 -23.95 -6.94 21.81
CA TRP A 472 -23.68 -6.01 22.92
C TRP A 472 -24.71 -6.13 24.07
N PRO A 473 -24.79 -7.29 24.76
CA PRO A 473 -25.78 -7.51 25.80
C PRO A 473 -25.55 -6.57 26.98
N SER A 474 -26.62 -5.97 27.53
CA SER A 474 -26.51 -5.12 28.73
C SER A 474 -25.83 -5.89 29.88
N PRO A 475 -24.89 -5.27 30.64
CA PRO A 475 -24.47 -3.86 30.63
C PRO A 475 -23.31 -3.50 29.66
N TYR A 476 -22.93 -4.42 28.77
CA TYR A 476 -21.75 -4.36 27.92
C TYR A 476 -21.99 -3.52 26.66
N THR A 477 -21.39 -2.32 26.59
CA THR A 477 -21.65 -1.35 25.51
C THR A 477 -20.36 -0.81 24.86
N GLN A 478 -20.46 -0.27 23.65
CA GLN A 478 -19.28 0.21 22.91
C GLN A 478 -18.60 1.42 23.55
N ASP A 479 -19.33 2.25 24.29
CA ASP A 479 -18.82 3.41 25.04
C ASP A 479 -18.05 3.02 26.30
N LYS A 480 -18.13 1.75 26.74
CA LYS A 480 -17.43 1.21 27.90
C LYS A 480 -16.21 0.34 27.56
N ILE A 481 -15.77 0.29 26.29
CA ILE A 481 -14.59 -0.51 25.89
C ILE A 481 -13.29 0.06 26.49
N ARG A 482 -12.42 -0.81 27.00
CA ARG A 482 -11.12 -0.49 27.59
C ARG A 482 -10.02 -1.36 26.97
N PHE A 483 -8.79 -0.90 27.13
CA PHE A 483 -7.61 -1.69 26.80
C PHE A 483 -7.27 -2.62 27.95
N TYR A 484 -6.93 -3.86 27.59
CA TYR A 484 -6.34 -4.83 28.47
C TYR A 484 -5.13 -5.44 27.79
N GLU A 485 -4.13 -5.78 28.59
CA GLU A 485 -3.05 -6.64 28.17
C GLU A 485 -3.37 -8.09 28.56
N SER A 486 -3.23 -9.01 27.62
CA SER A 486 -3.58 -10.41 27.83
C SER A 486 -2.52 -11.36 27.27
N ASN A 487 -2.32 -12.48 27.97
CA ASN A 487 -1.53 -13.59 27.49
C ASN A 487 -2.06 -14.93 28.04
N ALA A 488 -1.36 -16.03 27.77
CA ALA A 488 -1.78 -17.35 28.25
C ALA A 488 -1.78 -17.47 29.79
N GLY A 489 -0.96 -16.66 30.48
CA GLY A 489 -0.80 -16.70 31.94
C GLY A 489 -1.76 -15.79 32.71
N GLY A 490 -2.36 -14.78 32.06
CA GLY A 490 -3.26 -13.87 32.74
C GLY A 490 -3.74 -12.70 31.90
N LEU A 491 -4.37 -11.75 32.59
CA LEU A 491 -4.99 -10.56 32.04
C LEU A 491 -4.77 -9.40 33.02
N GLU A 492 -4.41 -8.22 32.51
CA GLU A 492 -4.29 -6.98 33.27
C GLU A 492 -5.00 -5.85 32.51
N LYS A 493 -5.71 -4.97 33.23
CA LYS A 493 -6.31 -3.78 32.63
C LYS A 493 -5.23 -2.74 32.34
N THR A 494 -5.25 -2.16 31.16
CA THR A 494 -4.36 -1.05 30.83
C THR A 494 -5.03 0.30 31.16
N GLY A 495 -4.58 0.96 32.22
CA GLY A 495 -5.05 2.26 32.70
C GLY A 495 -3.89 3.25 32.84
N THR A 496 -3.97 4.38 32.13
CA THR A 496 -2.88 5.37 31.98
C THR A 496 -3.18 6.71 32.65
N GLY A 497 -4.36 6.86 33.26
CA GLY A 497 -4.88 8.13 33.79
C GLY A 497 -5.55 9.01 32.74
N PHE A 498 -5.63 8.57 31.48
CA PHE A 498 -6.34 9.27 30.41
C PHE A 498 -7.68 8.61 30.09
N THR A 499 -8.70 9.42 29.77
CA THR A 499 -9.99 8.90 29.29
C THR A 499 -9.83 8.28 27.91
N PRO A 500 -10.21 7.00 27.70
CA PRO A 500 -10.18 6.43 26.36
C PRO A 500 -11.18 7.13 25.44
N VAL A 501 -10.74 7.47 24.23
CA VAL A 501 -11.59 8.06 23.18
C VAL A 501 -12.17 6.94 22.34
N ARG A 502 -13.49 6.97 22.09
CA ARG A 502 -14.20 5.88 21.42
C ARG A 502 -15.05 6.37 20.26
N VAL A 503 -15.09 5.56 19.22
CA VAL A 503 -16.04 5.69 18.11
C VAL A 503 -16.74 4.36 17.96
N ALA A 504 -18.06 4.34 18.10
CA ALA A 504 -18.84 3.12 17.96
C ALA A 504 -18.77 2.59 16.52
N ALA A 505 -18.54 1.28 16.38
CA ALA A 505 -18.71 0.57 15.12
C ALA A 505 -20.20 0.46 14.76
N SER A 506 -20.50 0.42 13.46
CA SER A 506 -21.87 0.27 12.97
C SER A 506 -21.89 -0.42 11.60
N GLY A 507 -22.66 -1.50 11.48
CA GLY A 507 -22.73 -2.30 10.25
C GLY A 507 -21.34 -2.75 9.80
N SER A 508 -20.97 -2.40 8.56
CA SER A 508 -19.65 -2.66 7.99
C SER A 508 -18.60 -1.61 8.35
N ASN A 509 -18.96 -0.49 8.97
CA ASN A 509 -18.01 0.58 9.29
C ASN A 509 -17.24 0.25 10.57
N LEU A 510 -15.92 0.44 10.53
CA LEU A 510 -15.06 0.30 11.70
C LEU A 510 -15.43 1.32 12.79
N GLY A 511 -15.48 0.85 14.03
CA GLY A 511 -15.33 1.66 15.24
C GLY A 511 -13.87 1.73 15.66
N SER A 512 -13.59 2.46 16.74
CA SER A 512 -12.24 2.53 17.31
C SER A 512 -12.23 2.83 18.80
N VAL A 513 -11.13 2.44 19.45
CA VAL A 513 -10.79 2.84 20.82
C VAL A 513 -9.36 3.36 20.81
N GLU A 514 -9.14 4.51 21.44
CA GLU A 514 -7.85 5.17 21.55
C GLU A 514 -7.51 5.39 23.02
N LEU A 515 -6.27 5.07 23.41
CA LEU A 515 -5.74 5.32 24.74
C LEU A 515 -4.36 5.96 24.66
N ALA A 516 -4.22 7.12 25.27
CA ALA A 516 -2.96 7.85 25.38
C ALA A 516 -2.15 7.38 26.59
N GLY A 517 -0.83 7.56 26.55
CA GLY A 517 0.03 7.36 27.72
C GLY A 517 0.46 5.91 27.97
N ILE A 518 0.33 5.02 26.98
CA ILE A 518 0.74 3.61 27.13
C ILE A 518 2.26 3.52 27.10
N ASN A 519 2.83 3.01 28.18
CA ASN A 519 4.25 2.70 28.30
C ASN A 519 4.57 1.33 27.71
N TRP A 520 5.78 1.18 27.19
CA TRP A 520 6.31 -0.11 26.76
C TRP A 520 7.04 -0.84 27.89
N THR A 521 7.04 -2.18 27.86
CA THR A 521 7.94 -2.99 28.71
C THR A 521 8.41 -4.29 28.04
N ALA A 522 9.61 -4.74 28.39
CA ALA A 522 10.12 -6.05 28.03
C ALA A 522 9.49 -7.19 28.85
N THR A 523 8.84 -6.88 29.99
CA THR A 523 8.31 -7.89 30.91
C THR A 523 6.97 -8.40 30.41
N THR A 524 6.95 -9.60 29.85
CA THR A 524 5.73 -10.20 29.29
C THR A 524 4.83 -10.87 30.33
N THR A 525 5.34 -11.17 31.53
CA THR A 525 4.57 -11.75 32.64
C THR A 525 3.62 -10.72 33.23
N LEU A 526 2.35 -11.09 33.44
CA LEU A 526 1.34 -10.24 34.06
C LEU A 526 1.18 -10.56 35.56
N PRO A 527 0.93 -9.57 36.44
CA PRO A 527 0.85 -8.13 36.14
C PRO A 527 2.24 -7.50 35.96
N ASN A 528 2.37 -6.55 35.02
CA ASN A 528 3.60 -5.80 34.70
C ASN A 528 3.46 -4.27 34.86
N ASN A 529 2.39 -3.85 35.54
CA ASN A 529 1.88 -2.49 35.77
C ASN A 529 0.78 -2.09 34.78
N ILE A 530 -0.25 -1.44 35.34
CA ILE A 530 -1.45 -1.03 34.61
C ILE A 530 -1.21 -0.05 33.46
N ASP A 531 -0.11 0.70 33.43
CA ASP A 531 0.15 1.69 32.38
C ASP A 531 0.93 1.11 31.19
N LYS A 532 1.23 -0.20 31.21
CA LYS A 532 2.12 -0.85 30.25
C LYS A 532 1.41 -1.88 29.38
N ILE A 533 2.01 -2.11 28.21
CA ILE A 533 1.77 -3.28 27.39
C ILE A 533 3.14 -3.80 26.91
N ALA A 534 3.39 -5.09 27.07
CA ALA A 534 4.61 -5.75 26.66
C ALA A 534 4.56 -6.24 25.22
N SER A 535 5.74 -6.29 24.59
CA SER A 535 5.91 -6.93 23.28
C SER A 535 5.45 -8.39 23.35
N THR A 536 4.82 -8.88 22.28
CA THR A 536 4.22 -10.22 22.08
C THR A 536 2.95 -10.54 22.88
N ASN A 537 2.52 -9.67 23.80
CA ASN A 537 1.23 -9.82 24.46
C ASN A 537 0.09 -9.30 23.56
N ASP A 538 -1.11 -9.84 23.78
CA ASP A 538 -2.31 -9.45 23.05
C ASP A 538 -2.91 -8.18 23.67
N ILE A 539 -3.24 -7.21 22.82
CA ILE A 539 -4.12 -6.09 23.16
C ILE A 539 -5.56 -6.61 23.06
N LEU A 540 -6.22 -6.74 24.21
CA LEU A 540 -7.61 -7.13 24.32
C LEU A 540 -8.49 -5.88 24.47
N LEU A 541 -9.53 -5.78 23.65
CA LEU A 541 -10.59 -4.79 23.81
C LEU A 541 -11.76 -5.41 24.57
N ARG A 542 -11.96 -4.98 25.81
CA ARG A 542 -12.99 -5.51 26.72
C ARG A 542 -13.91 -4.39 27.18
N THR A 543 -15.20 -4.61 27.13
CA THR A 543 -16.17 -3.64 27.65
C THR A 543 -16.48 -3.84 29.13
N GLY A 544 -16.71 -2.71 29.81
CA GLY A 544 -17.05 -2.66 31.22
C GLY A 544 -18.43 -3.24 31.53
N PRO A 545 -18.77 -3.46 32.82
CA PRO A 545 -18.14 -2.80 33.96
C PRO A 545 -16.74 -3.30 34.32
N THR A 546 -15.96 -2.47 35.01
CA THR A 546 -14.55 -2.78 35.37
C THR A 546 -14.17 -2.24 36.76
N THR A 547 -12.95 -2.54 37.20
CA THR A 547 -12.37 -1.97 38.42
C THR A 547 -11.55 -0.74 38.08
N PHE A 548 -11.82 0.38 38.72
CA PHE A 548 -11.04 1.62 38.65
C PHE A 548 -9.98 1.61 39.75
N TYR A 549 -8.75 1.97 39.42
CA TYR A 549 -7.65 2.05 40.38
C TYR A 549 -7.28 3.50 40.61
N THR A 550 -7.07 3.89 41.86
CA THR A 550 -6.55 5.23 42.14
C THR A 550 -5.08 5.30 41.72
N VAL A 551 -4.69 6.31 40.96
CA VAL A 551 -3.29 6.58 40.55
C VAL A 551 -2.68 7.76 41.26
N ASN A 552 -3.50 8.62 41.86
CA ASN A 552 -3.07 9.76 42.66
C ASN A 552 -4.01 9.94 43.85
N SER A 553 -3.52 10.61 44.89
CA SER A 553 -4.41 11.09 45.95
C SER A 553 -5.30 12.22 45.44
N GLY A 554 -6.57 12.26 45.84
CA GLY A 554 -7.47 13.34 45.41
C GLY A 554 -8.94 13.11 45.70
N ARG A 555 -9.78 13.88 45.02
CA ARG A 555 -11.24 13.84 45.17
C ARG A 555 -11.82 12.67 44.38
N TRP A 556 -12.86 12.01 44.89
CA TRP A 556 -13.55 10.93 44.18
C TRP A 556 -13.97 11.34 42.76
N THR A 557 -14.50 12.54 42.60
CA THR A 557 -14.95 13.05 41.30
C THR A 557 -13.88 13.81 40.51
N ASN A 558 -12.60 13.69 40.89
CA ASN A 558 -11.49 14.20 40.10
C ASN A 558 -11.01 13.13 39.11
N PRO A 559 -11.12 13.36 37.79
CA PRO A 559 -10.53 12.49 36.76
C PRO A 559 -9.09 12.04 37.03
N ASN A 560 -8.23 12.94 37.54
CA ASN A 560 -6.80 12.67 37.77
C ASN A 560 -6.52 11.73 38.95
N THR A 561 -7.55 11.41 39.75
CA THR A 561 -7.44 10.43 40.85
C THR A 561 -7.45 9.00 40.31
N TRP A 562 -8.06 8.75 39.15
CA TRP A 562 -8.33 7.41 38.63
C TRP A 562 -7.53 7.10 37.37
N ASP A 563 -7.21 5.82 37.19
CA ASP A 563 -6.45 5.30 36.05
C ASP A 563 -7.17 5.40 34.70
N GLU A 564 -8.45 5.76 34.71
CA GLU A 564 -9.30 5.89 33.51
C GLU A 564 -9.51 7.35 33.11
N GLY A 565 -8.87 8.31 33.80
CA GLY A 565 -9.08 9.74 33.55
C GLY A 565 -10.55 10.15 33.70
N THR A 566 -11.32 9.41 34.48
CA THR A 566 -12.72 9.69 34.83
C THR A 566 -13.03 8.95 36.12
N TRP A 567 -14.04 9.37 36.85
CA TRP A 567 -14.45 8.67 38.08
C TRP A 567 -15.31 7.42 37.77
N PRO A 568 -15.36 6.44 38.68
CA PRO A 568 -16.18 5.23 38.54
C PRO A 568 -17.67 5.55 38.40
N SER A 569 -18.39 4.74 37.62
CA SER A 569 -19.86 4.77 37.60
C SER A 569 -20.45 3.79 38.63
N GLU A 570 -21.76 3.84 38.82
CA GLU A 570 -22.48 2.89 39.70
C GLU A 570 -22.26 1.41 39.34
N ASP A 571 -21.92 1.10 38.09
CA ASP A 571 -21.71 -0.27 37.65
C ASP A 571 -20.27 -0.75 37.90
N ASP A 572 -19.33 0.18 38.09
CA ASP A 572 -17.91 -0.10 38.17
C ASP A 572 -17.47 -0.34 39.63
N ASP A 573 -16.51 -1.23 39.81
CA ASP A 573 -15.84 -1.36 41.10
C ASP A 573 -14.73 -0.31 41.23
N ALA A 574 -14.36 0.05 42.46
CA ALA A 574 -13.27 0.98 42.75
C ALA A 574 -12.29 0.37 43.74
N GLU A 575 -11.00 0.46 43.44
CA GLU A 575 -9.91 0.06 44.31
C GLU A 575 -9.01 1.26 44.66
N ILE A 576 -9.01 1.59 45.95
CA ILE A 576 -8.31 2.72 46.55
C ILE A 576 -6.94 2.26 47.02
N ARG A 577 -5.90 2.79 46.37
CA ARG A 577 -4.47 2.59 46.63
C ARG A 577 -3.78 3.86 47.16
N HIS A 578 -4.49 4.98 47.11
CA HIS A 578 -4.06 6.31 47.55
C HIS A 578 -5.11 6.93 48.49
N LEU A 579 -4.89 8.16 48.97
CA LEU A 579 -5.90 8.89 49.74
C LEU A 579 -6.98 9.43 48.79
N VAL A 580 -8.23 9.03 49.00
CA VAL A 580 -9.39 9.54 48.27
C VAL A 580 -10.36 10.20 49.24
N TYR A 581 -10.93 11.34 48.85
CA TYR A 581 -11.98 11.99 49.63
C TYR A 581 -13.26 12.24 48.82
N ALA A 582 -14.41 12.17 49.47
CA ALA A 582 -15.74 12.51 48.96
C ALA A 582 -16.41 13.54 49.87
N GLY A 583 -16.86 14.66 49.28
CA GLY A 583 -17.44 15.83 49.95
C GLY A 583 -17.04 17.17 49.32
N ILE A 584 -17.51 18.26 49.91
CA ILE A 584 -17.17 19.65 49.52
C ILE A 584 -15.73 20.01 49.95
N ALA A 585 -15.11 21.02 49.32
CA ALA A 585 -13.78 21.53 49.69
C ALA A 585 -13.60 21.80 51.20
N GLY A 586 -12.39 21.55 51.72
CA GLY A 586 -11.95 21.84 53.10
C GLY A 586 -10.66 21.09 53.46
N PRO A 587 -9.79 21.58 54.38
CA PRO A 587 -8.57 20.87 54.76
C PRO A 587 -8.92 19.79 55.79
N PHE A 588 -9.14 18.56 55.31
CA PHE A 588 -8.94 17.36 56.12
C PHE A 588 -7.74 16.62 55.57
N ALA A 589 -6.78 16.26 56.41
CA ALA A 589 -5.58 15.55 55.96
C ALA A 589 -4.75 16.28 54.88
N GLY A 590 -4.72 17.62 54.87
CA GLY A 590 -3.96 18.40 53.89
C GLY A 590 -4.52 18.37 52.47
N THR A 591 -5.79 17.98 52.28
CA THR A 591 -6.49 18.03 50.97
C THR A 591 -6.77 19.49 50.57
N GLY A 592 -5.74 20.18 50.07
CA GLY A 592 -5.88 21.54 49.55
C GLY A 592 -6.72 21.55 48.26
N ALA A 593 -8.00 21.88 48.37
CA ALA A 593 -8.84 22.17 47.22
C ALA A 593 -9.66 23.44 47.50
N SER A 594 -9.17 24.58 47.04
CA SER A 594 -9.97 25.82 46.98
C SER A 594 -10.92 25.74 45.78
N GLY A 595 -12.21 26.01 46.00
CA GLY A 595 -13.18 26.22 44.90
C GLY A 595 -14.14 25.07 44.56
N ASN A 596 -14.11 23.93 45.25
CA ASN A 596 -15.12 22.87 45.04
C ASN A 596 -16.38 23.18 45.87
N THR A 597 -17.44 23.66 45.22
CA THR A 597 -18.70 24.06 45.89
C THR A 597 -19.83 23.03 45.74
N THR A 598 -19.64 21.97 44.95
CA THR A 598 -20.68 20.96 44.66
C THR A 598 -20.35 19.64 45.36
N PRO A 599 -21.19 19.16 46.30
CA PRO A 599 -20.97 17.88 46.98
C PRO A 599 -21.09 16.70 46.02
N GLU A 600 -20.42 15.58 46.32
CA GLU A 600 -20.74 14.26 45.77
C GLU A 600 -22.05 13.72 46.36
N SER A 601 -23.17 14.42 46.13
CA SER A 601 -24.49 13.99 46.63
C SER A 601 -25.20 13.08 45.63
N ASP A 602 -25.57 11.90 46.10
CA ASP A 602 -26.53 10.91 45.58
C ASP A 602 -27.16 11.23 44.21
N VAL A 603 -28.28 11.95 44.12
CA VAL A 603 -29.09 12.00 42.88
C VAL A 603 -28.61 13.01 41.82
N SER A 604 -27.92 14.08 42.23
CA SER A 604 -27.61 15.22 41.33
C SER A 604 -26.36 15.03 40.48
N ARG A 605 -25.46 14.11 40.86
CA ARG A 605 -24.14 13.92 40.23
C ARG A 605 -23.91 12.52 39.65
N TYR A 606 -24.60 11.49 40.15
CA TYR A 606 -24.38 10.09 39.76
C TYR A 606 -25.59 9.44 39.05
N GLY A 607 -26.66 10.19 38.76
CA GLY A 607 -27.81 9.70 37.98
C GLY A 607 -28.93 9.10 38.83
N THR A 608 -29.80 8.29 38.23
CA THR A 608 -31.10 7.86 38.79
C THR A 608 -31.03 6.96 40.03
N THR A 609 -29.88 6.32 40.29
CA THR A 609 -29.61 5.50 41.49
C THR A 609 -28.65 6.19 42.46
N GLY A 610 -27.98 7.24 41.99
CA GLY A 610 -27.02 8.06 42.72
C GLY A 610 -25.74 7.40 43.23
N ALA A 611 -25.50 6.11 42.94
CA ALA A 611 -24.40 5.38 43.53
C ALA A 611 -23.03 5.76 42.93
N ALA A 612 -22.02 5.90 43.80
CA ALA A 612 -20.68 6.33 43.39
C ALA A 612 -19.83 5.21 42.76
N ALA A 613 -20.13 3.95 43.09
CA ALA A 613 -19.51 2.73 42.58
C ALA A 613 -20.40 1.52 42.91
N ASN A 614 -20.12 0.39 42.25
CA ASN A 614 -20.71 -0.90 42.56
C ASN A 614 -20.14 -1.44 43.89
N ASN A 615 -18.85 -1.75 43.93
CA ASN A 615 -18.13 -2.10 45.16
C ASN A 615 -16.91 -1.20 45.34
N VAL A 616 -16.49 -0.98 46.58
CA VAL A 616 -15.30 -0.18 46.90
C VAL A 616 -14.36 -0.96 47.81
N THR A 617 -13.11 -1.07 47.40
CA THR A 617 -12.05 -1.74 48.16
C THR A 617 -10.92 -0.77 48.49
N ILE A 618 -10.53 -0.65 49.75
CA ILE A 618 -9.22 -0.07 50.13
C ILE A 618 -8.21 -1.21 50.12
N ALA A 619 -7.24 -1.11 49.21
CA ALA A 619 -6.28 -2.18 48.93
C ALA A 619 -5.31 -2.42 50.10
N ALA A 620 -4.91 -3.68 50.29
CA ALA A 620 -3.86 -4.05 51.22
C ALA A 620 -2.47 -3.65 50.69
N GLY A 621 -1.50 -3.44 51.58
CA GLY A 621 -0.09 -3.24 51.22
C GLY A 621 0.27 -1.84 50.70
N TYR A 622 -0.68 -0.91 50.63
CA TYR A 622 -0.44 0.48 50.23
C TYR A 622 -0.39 1.40 51.45
N ALA A 623 0.71 2.14 51.59
CA ALA A 623 0.81 3.19 52.60
C ALA A 623 -0.16 4.32 52.24
N ASN A 624 -0.92 4.78 53.24
CA ASN A 624 -1.84 5.92 53.14
C ASN A 624 -3.08 5.70 52.25
N ALA A 625 -3.33 4.46 51.81
CA ALA A 625 -4.57 4.12 51.13
C ALA A 625 -5.76 4.32 52.08
N SER A 626 -6.60 5.30 51.77
CA SER A 626 -7.67 5.74 52.65
C SER A 626 -8.85 6.32 51.88
N LEU A 627 -10.05 6.15 52.42
CA LEU A 627 -11.26 6.81 51.93
C LEU A 627 -11.78 7.74 53.02
N ILE A 628 -11.94 9.02 52.69
CA ILE A 628 -12.51 10.03 53.59
C ILE A 628 -13.88 10.45 53.06
N VAL A 629 -14.92 10.32 53.87
CA VAL A 629 -16.28 10.74 53.57
C VAL A 629 -16.66 11.84 54.55
N GLY A 630 -17.01 13.05 54.08
CA GLY A 630 -17.58 14.10 54.95
C GLY A 630 -16.78 15.39 55.19
N ASN A 631 -16.31 16.09 54.15
CA ASN A 631 -15.46 17.29 54.30
C ASN A 631 -16.25 18.63 54.49
N GLU A 632 -15.57 19.69 54.95
CA GLU A 632 -15.95 20.93 55.70
C GLU A 632 -17.29 21.60 55.42
N ASP A 633 -17.92 21.44 54.25
CA ASP A 633 -19.08 22.26 53.90
C ASP A 633 -20.29 21.49 53.38
N ASN A 634 -20.30 20.16 53.50
CA ASN A 634 -21.39 19.32 53.03
C ASN A 634 -22.81 19.84 53.41
N PRO A 635 -23.81 19.67 52.53
CA PRO A 635 -25.19 20.01 52.84
C PRO A 635 -25.74 19.13 53.96
N ASP A 636 -26.86 19.55 54.56
CA ASP A 636 -27.60 18.70 55.49
C ASP A 636 -27.97 17.36 54.82
N ASN A 637 -27.77 16.24 55.52
CA ASN A 637 -28.03 14.88 55.03
C ASN A 637 -27.19 14.48 53.79
N TYR A 638 -25.90 14.83 53.76
CA TYR A 638 -25.01 14.34 52.71
C TYR A 638 -24.88 12.81 52.79
N VAL A 639 -25.24 12.13 51.71
CA VAL A 639 -25.09 10.67 51.58
C VAL A 639 -24.11 10.37 50.45
N PHE A 640 -23.11 9.55 50.76
CA PHE A 640 -22.22 8.91 49.80
C PHE A 640 -22.49 7.40 49.84
N HIS A 641 -23.18 6.87 48.83
CA HIS A 641 -23.57 5.47 48.82
C HIS A 641 -23.03 4.70 47.63
N PHE A 642 -23.00 3.38 47.80
CA PHE A 642 -22.66 2.41 46.78
C PHE A 642 -23.94 1.74 46.27
N LYS A 643 -23.82 1.01 45.15
CA LYS A 643 -24.97 0.37 44.49
C LYS A 643 -25.67 -0.59 45.45
N THR A 644 -26.96 -0.40 45.65
CA THR A 644 -27.75 -1.23 46.55
C THR A 644 -28.18 -2.55 45.88
N GLY A 645 -28.50 -3.57 46.69
CA GLY A 645 -28.97 -4.87 46.21
C GLY A 645 -28.02 -6.06 46.47
N THR A 646 -28.56 -7.28 46.38
CA THR A 646 -27.84 -8.51 46.72
C THR A 646 -26.59 -8.72 45.86
N GLY A 647 -25.41 -8.71 46.50
CA GLY A 647 -24.11 -8.91 45.84
C GLY A 647 -23.44 -7.63 45.30
N ASN A 648 -24.10 -6.48 45.44
CA ASN A 648 -23.55 -5.15 45.10
C ASN A 648 -23.37 -4.32 46.37
N GLY A 649 -22.65 -3.20 46.27
CA GLY A 649 -22.56 -2.22 47.36
C GLY A 649 -21.66 -2.63 48.50
N LEU A 650 -20.75 -3.58 48.28
CA LEU A 650 -19.82 -4.04 49.30
C LEU A 650 -18.67 -3.05 49.46
N PHE A 651 -18.39 -2.71 50.72
CA PHE A 651 -17.17 -2.00 51.11
C PHE A 651 -16.16 -2.98 51.72
N LYS A 652 -14.94 -2.99 51.20
CA LYS A 652 -13.85 -3.84 51.71
C LYS A 652 -12.68 -2.99 52.16
N ASN A 653 -12.37 -2.97 53.44
CA ASN A 653 -11.16 -2.33 53.95
C ASN A 653 -10.10 -3.40 54.24
N LEU A 654 -9.23 -3.64 53.27
CA LEU A 654 -8.16 -4.63 53.37
C LEU A 654 -6.83 -4.02 53.86
N ASN A 655 -6.76 -2.69 54.02
CA ASN A 655 -5.56 -2.01 54.46
C ASN A 655 -5.36 -2.15 55.97
N THR A 656 -4.45 -3.04 56.38
CA THR A 656 -4.11 -3.31 57.79
C THR A 656 -3.13 -2.29 58.40
N ASN A 657 -2.69 -1.29 57.64
CA ASN A 657 -1.78 -0.27 58.18
C ASN A 657 -2.49 0.53 59.29
N ALA A 658 -1.83 0.66 60.44
CA ALA A 658 -2.33 1.50 61.52
C ALA A 658 -2.26 2.98 61.09
N PRO A 659 -3.25 3.82 61.42
CA PRO A 659 -3.09 5.27 61.27
C PRO A 659 -1.92 5.73 62.13
N THR A 660 -1.12 6.68 61.64
CA THR A 660 -0.03 7.27 62.44
C THR A 660 -0.56 8.22 63.50
N ASP A 661 -1.78 8.73 63.31
CA ASP A 661 -2.42 9.71 64.19
C ASP A 661 -3.69 9.11 64.83
N ALA A 662 -3.85 9.32 66.14
CA ALA A 662 -5.12 9.05 66.82
C ALA A 662 -6.21 10.00 66.28
N PHE A 663 -7.48 9.58 66.34
CA PHE A 663 -8.62 10.39 65.91
C PHE A 663 -8.55 11.80 66.53
N PRO A 664 -8.25 12.85 65.77
CA PRO A 664 -8.02 14.16 66.35
C PRO A 664 -9.36 14.79 66.74
N ASN A 665 -9.36 15.54 67.83
CA ASN A 665 -10.50 16.38 68.19
C ASN A 665 -10.78 17.40 67.05
N ASN A 666 -12.03 17.89 66.94
CA ASN A 666 -12.47 18.76 65.83
C ASN A 666 -11.52 19.93 65.50
N GLY A 667 -10.82 20.49 66.50
CA GLY A 667 -9.88 21.60 66.32
C GLY A 667 -8.54 21.25 65.66
N VAL A 668 -8.19 19.97 65.48
CA VAL A 668 -6.88 19.50 64.96
C VAL A 668 -7.00 18.78 63.61
N LYS A 669 -8.23 18.56 63.10
CA LYS A 669 -8.48 17.87 61.81
C LYS A 669 -7.83 18.56 60.59
N ALA A 670 -7.68 19.87 60.64
CA ALA A 670 -6.96 20.65 59.63
C ALA A 670 -5.43 20.41 59.61
N ASN A 671 -4.87 19.78 60.66
CA ASN A 671 -3.43 19.54 60.82
C ASN A 671 -3.02 18.09 60.53
N ILE A 672 -3.97 17.20 60.21
CA ILE A 672 -3.62 15.85 59.73
C ILE A 672 -2.88 16.01 58.40
N THR A 673 -1.82 15.22 58.19
CA THR A 673 -1.12 15.16 56.91
C THR A 673 -1.65 13.98 56.08
N ALA A 674 -1.70 14.12 54.76
CA ALA A 674 -2.10 13.03 53.85
C ALA A 674 -1.30 11.74 54.07
N THR A 675 -0.08 11.87 54.61
CA THR A 675 0.85 10.78 54.94
C THR A 675 0.51 10.00 56.22
N GLY A 676 -0.54 10.37 56.96
CA GLY A 676 -0.94 9.69 58.20
C GLY A 676 -2.28 8.96 58.16
N ALA A 677 -3.05 9.11 57.08
CA ALA A 677 -4.40 8.55 56.96
C ALA A 677 -4.38 7.14 56.36
N ASN A 678 -4.85 6.14 57.11
CA ASN A 678 -5.06 4.77 56.61
C ASN A 678 -6.49 4.30 56.90
N GLY A 679 -7.07 3.52 55.98
CA GLY A 679 -8.40 2.92 56.15
C GLY A 679 -9.56 3.88 55.86
N LEU A 680 -10.73 3.60 56.44
CA LEU A 680 -11.94 4.39 56.22
C LEU A 680 -12.04 5.52 57.26
N TRP A 681 -12.39 6.72 56.81
CA TRP A 681 -12.65 7.89 57.63
C TRP A 681 -14.01 8.48 57.27
N ILE A 682 -14.90 8.62 58.25
CA ILE A 682 -16.18 9.29 58.11
C ILE A 682 -16.19 10.42 59.12
N THR A 683 -16.21 11.65 58.63
CA THR A 683 -15.90 12.84 59.42
C THR A 683 -17.01 13.88 59.33
N THR A 684 -17.09 14.70 60.39
CA THR A 684 -17.88 15.93 60.45
C THR A 684 -16.95 17.06 60.90
N ILE A 685 -16.66 18.02 60.02
CA ILE A 685 -15.65 19.06 60.30
C ILE A 685 -16.26 20.33 60.93
N VAL A 686 -17.56 20.59 60.77
CA VAL A 686 -18.19 21.81 61.31
C VAL A 686 -18.82 21.58 62.68
N THR A 687 -18.65 22.54 63.59
CA THR A 687 -19.54 22.73 64.73
C THR A 687 -20.95 23.12 64.23
N GLY A 688 -21.82 22.12 64.04
CA GLY A 688 -23.22 22.26 63.61
C GLY A 688 -23.82 20.92 63.20
N SER A 689 -25.14 20.77 63.23
CA SER A 689 -25.91 19.50 63.06
C SER A 689 -25.85 18.82 61.67
N LYS A 690 -24.80 19.04 60.88
CA LYS A 690 -24.65 18.44 59.55
C LYS A 690 -24.22 16.98 59.68
N ILE A 691 -25.06 16.05 59.21
CA ILE A 691 -24.83 14.61 59.26
C ILE A 691 -24.25 14.14 57.91
N THR A 692 -23.12 13.42 57.98
CA THR A 692 -22.51 12.71 56.85
C THR A 692 -22.91 11.23 56.95
N THR A 693 -23.42 10.66 55.87
CA THR A 693 -23.79 9.25 55.82
C THR A 693 -23.03 8.53 54.72
N MET A 694 -22.47 7.37 55.05
CA MET A 694 -21.97 6.41 54.07
C MET A 694 -22.94 5.24 53.96
N GLY A 695 -23.53 5.02 52.78
CA GLY A 695 -24.49 3.96 52.53
C GLY A 695 -23.86 2.76 51.82
N VAL A 696 -23.95 1.57 52.41
CA VAL A 696 -23.37 0.34 51.85
C VAL A 696 -24.29 -0.86 52.06
N SER A 697 -24.16 -1.88 51.21
CA SER A 697 -24.89 -3.15 51.40
C SER A 697 -24.22 -4.05 52.44
N GLY A 698 -22.89 -3.93 52.59
CA GLY A 698 -22.10 -4.73 53.52
C GLY A 698 -20.68 -4.19 53.71
N ILE A 699 -20.05 -4.54 54.83
CA ILE A 699 -18.66 -4.17 55.16
C ILE A 699 -17.84 -5.43 55.50
N GLU A 700 -16.71 -5.59 54.81
CA GLU A 700 -15.62 -6.48 55.19
C GLU A 700 -14.45 -5.61 55.68
N ASN A 701 -14.04 -5.73 56.94
CA ASN A 701 -12.99 -4.89 57.51
C ASN A 701 -11.86 -5.70 58.15
N SER A 702 -10.65 -5.54 57.61
CA SER A 702 -9.39 -6.01 58.18
C SER A 702 -8.52 -4.85 58.68
N GLY A 703 -8.91 -3.60 58.39
CA GLY A 703 -8.16 -2.39 58.67
C GLY A 703 -8.76 -1.50 59.75
N THR A 704 -8.37 -0.22 59.73
CA THR A 704 -8.92 0.79 60.64
C THR A 704 -10.13 1.48 60.03
N ILE A 705 -11.22 1.60 60.81
CA ILE A 705 -12.37 2.45 60.50
C ILE A 705 -12.48 3.53 61.58
N ASN A 706 -12.45 4.77 61.12
CA ASN A 706 -12.61 5.98 61.89
C ASN A 706 -13.98 6.57 61.56
N ASN A 707 -14.98 6.44 62.45
CA ASN A 707 -16.33 6.94 62.22
C ASN A 707 -16.79 7.96 63.27
N GLU A 708 -17.07 9.20 62.84
CA GLU A 708 -17.71 10.28 63.63
C GLU A 708 -19.15 10.59 63.18
N SER A 709 -19.66 9.86 62.19
CA SER A 709 -20.98 10.11 61.63
C SER A 709 -21.72 8.78 61.38
N ILE A 710 -22.50 8.67 60.30
CA ILE A 710 -23.36 7.51 60.08
C ILE A 710 -22.75 6.58 59.01
N ILE A 711 -22.71 5.29 59.32
CA ILE A 711 -22.59 4.20 58.35
C ILE A 711 -23.93 3.48 58.32
N GLU A 712 -24.58 3.45 57.16
CA GLU A 712 -25.79 2.66 56.93
C GLU A 712 -25.41 1.35 56.22
N ILE A 713 -25.86 0.22 56.77
CA ILE A 713 -25.59 -1.11 56.22
C ILE A 713 -26.91 -1.80 55.89
N GLY A 714 -27.01 -2.37 54.69
CA GLY A 714 -28.12 -3.24 54.27
C GLY A 714 -29.26 -2.53 53.55
N GLN A 715 -28.95 -1.48 52.78
CA GLN A 715 -29.89 -0.89 51.82
C GLN A 715 -30.18 -1.80 50.63
#